data_AF-A0A815DNQ2-F1
#
_entry.id   AF-A0A815DNQ2-F1
#
_cell.length_a   1.000
_cell.length_b   1.000
_cell.length_c   1.000
_cell.angle_alpha   90.00
_cell.angle_beta   90.00
_cell.angle_gamma   90.00
#
_symmetry.space_group_name_H-M   'P 1'
#
loop_
_entity.id
_entity.type
_entity.pdbx_description
1 polymer ?
#
loop_
_entity_poly.entity_id
_entity_poly.type
_entity_poly.pdbx_seq_one_letter_code
_entity_poly.pdbx_strand_id
1 'polypeptide(L)'
;MSKIFDNLLSTKSLHSKDPIDRYIFDHSLRYTPEQLELLEDIKNLPEKIQPWLGSTDEAQFFQLLIRLMNGKRAIEIGTFTGYTSLAIALALPSDGELITCDITDEYVRQDIWIKAGIRNKINLQIRPALETLKDLLKNYGSNSFDFIFIDGDKENYLQYYELSLELIRTNGLIAIDNTLWNGRVLNENDISIETITIRQMNELVKNDNRIDISFLRLGDGTTLYFTFVFLRIIIQKCFSSVHISPNRNQLQYSFIRTNSDRIVERFKRRTTSDIFQIHIHYDTSVKKLLKDEQRLIKEAVEAATKFWSKAIRPKYKLNNRIRLARQCPSRKMFIVENDYSVHYCSEKCLDETHCGDIIVPYEHLQQCHVCNKDRKCERIGTNGSGVNAEFILYVSALDTNRCEPIDTLATASFCQLEPEQDRPIAGNINVCPWRLRGDRIWRDFDRLVSTIKHEILHTLVFSSGLFAFFRDSNGEPFTERDPATRWPKAYDEKLQVYTPSDKVLKQIVRKNWKIRGGLMNKIILMLVTPKVQAIVREHFSCSTLEGAELENQGSIGTALTHWEKRLFEHEIMTGTYTQESVISNLTLALLEDSGWYDVSYEYGKPLLWGRNLGCDFVKTSCKQWIDSKLEKKQSPYPFCISSSKPNLSKRICDYTYDKVVMCNLIEYPTAVPLEYQIFDSLPNITDKNELAHFGGHVMLADYCPYNQELTYKNSNRDSRCYRSENQPPNKENYALEKYSSESKCFDHGSIWEQYIEQCRKKRRVIPQAAGCYQFECISSKGIYVHIGKEKYLCEYQGQNLTIITIEYGSIYVGTIICPDCQIICGSLKNFQCPSEININNVQTKQQLNIRSSVENLCTKLYEYNQSSMSDKTNQLYIKLQTIFLFFICLYIRKEF
;
A
#
# COMPACT_ATOMS: atom_id res chain seq x y z
N MET A 1 5.66 -18.22 -44.15
CA MET A 1 6.23 -17.84 -42.84
C MET A 1 6.27 -18.99 -41.83
N SER A 2 5.26 -19.89 -41.69
CA SER A 2 5.31 -20.94 -40.65
C SER A 2 6.39 -22.02 -40.82
N LYS A 3 6.95 -22.24 -42.01
CA LYS A 3 8.08 -23.18 -42.23
C LYS A 3 9.47 -22.61 -41.96
N ILE A 4 9.60 -21.29 -41.81
CA ILE A 4 10.91 -20.65 -41.55
C ILE A 4 11.28 -20.82 -40.07
N PHE A 5 10.28 -20.76 -39.17
CA PHE A 5 10.50 -20.78 -37.71
C PHE A 5 10.85 -22.15 -37.11
N ASP A 6 10.52 -23.26 -37.76
CA ASP A 6 10.86 -24.59 -37.23
C ASP A 6 12.37 -24.91 -37.41
N ASN A 7 13.04 -24.20 -38.31
CA ASN A 7 14.48 -24.34 -38.59
C ASN A 7 15.32 -23.17 -38.05
N LEU A 8 14.76 -22.23 -37.28
CA LEU A 8 15.45 -21.12 -36.60
C LEU A 8 15.62 -21.44 -35.11
N LEU A 9 16.36 -22.51 -34.81
CA LEU A 9 16.62 -23.06 -33.48
C LEU A 9 17.84 -22.41 -32.79
N SER A 10 17.98 -21.07 -32.78
CA SER A 10 19.22 -20.45 -32.24
C SER A 10 19.05 -19.21 -31.36
N THR A 11 17.83 -18.82 -30.96
CA THR A 11 17.67 -17.64 -30.07
C THR A 11 17.39 -18.08 -28.63
N LYS A 12 17.98 -17.36 -27.66
CA LYS A 12 17.87 -17.63 -26.20
C LYS A 12 16.42 -17.92 -25.76
N SER A 13 15.43 -17.21 -26.34
CA SER A 13 14.00 -17.37 -26.01
C SER A 13 13.23 -18.39 -26.87
N LEU A 14 13.58 -18.59 -28.16
CA LEU A 14 12.92 -19.57 -29.05
C LEU A 14 13.18 -21.03 -28.65
N HIS A 15 14.11 -21.28 -27.73
CA HIS A 15 14.36 -22.59 -27.13
C HIS A 15 13.41 -22.96 -25.98
N SER A 16 12.56 -22.02 -25.55
CA SER A 16 11.57 -22.35 -24.53
C SER A 16 10.64 -23.46 -25.01
N LYS A 17 10.52 -24.51 -24.19
CA LYS A 17 9.56 -25.61 -24.40
C LYS A 17 8.13 -25.19 -24.03
N ASP A 18 7.94 -23.97 -23.53
CA ASP A 18 6.63 -23.46 -23.18
C ASP A 18 5.85 -23.08 -24.46
N PRO A 19 4.70 -23.70 -24.74
CA PRO A 19 3.88 -23.35 -25.91
C PRO A 19 3.39 -21.90 -25.88
N ILE A 20 3.33 -21.26 -24.70
CA ILE A 20 2.97 -19.84 -24.57
C ILE A 20 4.07 -18.96 -25.15
N ASP A 21 5.34 -19.25 -24.86
CA ASP A 21 6.46 -18.49 -25.40
C ASP A 21 6.48 -18.59 -26.93
N ARG A 22 6.23 -19.80 -27.47
CA ARG A 22 6.07 -19.97 -28.93
C ARG A 22 4.91 -19.15 -29.49
N TYR A 23 3.76 -19.16 -28.82
CA TYR A 23 2.61 -18.34 -29.23
C TYR A 23 2.96 -16.85 -29.23
N ILE A 24 3.67 -16.35 -28.22
CA ILE A 24 4.12 -14.95 -28.14
C ILE A 24 4.99 -14.62 -29.35
N PHE A 25 5.99 -15.45 -29.67
CA PHE A 25 6.88 -15.18 -30.80
C PHE A 25 6.13 -15.17 -32.13
N ASP A 26 5.27 -16.17 -32.36
CA ASP A 26 4.51 -16.32 -33.59
C ASP A 26 3.53 -15.16 -33.84
N HIS A 27 3.11 -14.44 -32.77
CA HIS A 27 2.12 -13.37 -32.85
C HIS A 27 2.68 -11.95 -32.60
N SER A 28 3.96 -11.82 -32.22
CA SER A 28 4.55 -10.52 -31.87
C SER A 28 5.76 -10.10 -32.71
N LEU A 29 6.60 -11.04 -33.15
CA LEU A 29 7.89 -10.71 -33.79
C LEU A 29 7.71 -10.23 -35.23
N ARG A 30 8.39 -9.14 -35.57
CA ARG A 30 8.36 -8.49 -36.88
C ARG A 30 9.78 -8.18 -37.33
N TYR A 31 10.34 -9.10 -38.12
CA TYR A 31 11.71 -8.97 -38.62
C TYR A 31 11.79 -8.13 -39.89
N THR A 32 12.87 -7.36 -40.03
CA THR A 32 13.29 -6.85 -41.34
C THR A 32 14.01 -7.94 -42.15
N PRO A 33 14.10 -7.82 -43.49
CA PRO A 33 14.87 -8.77 -44.31
C PRO A 33 16.31 -8.95 -43.82
N GLU A 34 16.96 -7.87 -43.39
CA GLU A 34 18.35 -7.88 -42.91
C GLU A 34 18.49 -8.58 -41.56
N GLN A 35 17.48 -8.43 -40.68
CA GLN A 35 17.43 -9.19 -39.43
C GLN A 35 17.25 -10.70 -39.70
N LEU A 36 16.41 -11.08 -40.67
CA LEU A 36 16.25 -12.49 -41.06
C LEU A 36 17.54 -13.06 -41.66
N GLU A 37 18.22 -12.31 -42.52
CA GLU A 37 19.49 -12.70 -43.13
C GLU A 37 20.55 -12.98 -42.06
N LEU A 38 20.70 -12.09 -41.07
CA LEU A 38 21.64 -12.28 -39.97
C LEU A 38 21.30 -13.52 -39.12
N LEU A 39 20.01 -13.78 -38.87
CA LEU A 39 19.58 -14.99 -38.17
C LEU A 39 19.84 -16.28 -38.98
N GLU A 40 19.78 -16.23 -40.31
CA GLU A 40 20.16 -17.35 -41.18
C GLU A 40 21.66 -17.58 -41.14
N ASP A 41 22.47 -16.53 -41.14
CA ASP A 41 23.93 -16.62 -41.09
C ASP A 41 24.46 -17.26 -39.80
N ILE A 42 23.75 -17.08 -38.68
CA ILE A 42 24.09 -17.71 -37.40
C ILE A 42 24.05 -19.23 -37.49
N LYS A 43 23.21 -19.81 -38.35
CA LYS A 43 23.15 -21.28 -38.55
C LYS A 43 24.45 -21.85 -39.11
N ASN A 44 25.24 -21.01 -39.77
CA ASN A 44 26.53 -21.40 -40.34
C ASN A 44 27.68 -21.31 -39.32
N LEU A 45 27.44 -20.75 -38.13
CA LEU A 45 28.42 -20.73 -37.05
C LEU A 45 28.43 -22.05 -36.27
N PRO A 46 29.53 -22.40 -35.59
CA PRO A 46 29.59 -23.59 -34.74
C PRO A 46 28.48 -23.61 -33.69
N GLU A 47 27.81 -24.77 -33.50
CA GLU A 47 26.67 -24.93 -32.58
C GLU A 47 26.92 -24.40 -31.16
N LYS A 48 28.17 -24.47 -30.68
CA LYS A 48 28.56 -23.98 -29.34
C LYS A 48 28.53 -22.45 -29.20
N ILE A 49 28.62 -21.72 -30.31
CA ILE A 49 28.71 -20.25 -30.35
C ILE A 49 27.34 -19.64 -30.68
N GLN A 50 26.47 -20.36 -31.39
CA GLN A 50 25.12 -19.90 -31.73
C GLN A 50 24.30 -19.35 -30.54
N PRO A 51 24.36 -19.93 -29.31
CA PRO A 51 23.60 -19.41 -28.16
C PRO A 51 24.04 -18.02 -27.66
N TRP A 52 25.16 -17.47 -28.14
CA TRP A 52 25.59 -16.11 -27.82
C TRP A 52 24.76 -15.04 -28.53
N LEU A 53 23.93 -15.43 -29.49
CA LEU A 53 22.97 -14.54 -30.14
C LEU A 53 21.99 -13.92 -29.12
N GLY A 54 21.87 -12.60 -29.12
CA GLY A 54 20.85 -11.88 -28.34
C GLY A 54 19.42 -12.31 -28.68
N SER A 55 18.51 -12.22 -27.71
CA SER A 55 17.11 -12.62 -27.89
C SER A 55 16.38 -11.71 -28.88
N THR A 56 15.55 -12.29 -29.76
CA THR A 56 14.86 -11.53 -30.81
C THR A 56 13.67 -10.72 -30.30
N ASP A 57 12.95 -11.26 -29.32
CA ASP A 57 11.90 -10.59 -28.55
C ASP A 57 12.46 -9.46 -27.69
N GLU A 58 13.62 -9.66 -27.06
CA GLU A 58 14.35 -8.62 -26.33
C GLU A 58 14.79 -7.50 -27.27
N ALA A 59 15.40 -7.82 -28.41
CA ALA A 59 15.82 -6.84 -29.40
C ALA A 59 14.64 -6.00 -29.93
N GLN A 60 13.50 -6.63 -30.26
CA GLN A 60 12.29 -5.90 -30.68
C GLN A 60 11.74 -5.01 -29.56
N PHE A 61 11.82 -5.47 -28.31
CA PHE A 61 11.41 -4.69 -27.16
C PHE A 61 12.30 -3.46 -26.94
N PHE A 62 13.61 -3.58 -27.11
CA PHE A 62 14.52 -2.42 -27.09
C PHE A 62 14.19 -1.41 -28.17
N GLN A 63 13.83 -1.87 -29.38
CA GLN A 63 13.41 -0.95 -30.43
C GLN A 63 12.16 -0.14 -30.05
N LEU A 64 11.22 -0.75 -29.33
CA LEU A 64 10.06 -0.05 -28.81
C LEU A 64 10.48 0.97 -27.75
N LEU A 65 11.30 0.58 -26.78
CA LEU A 65 11.74 1.45 -25.68
C LEU A 65 12.54 2.66 -26.18
N ILE A 66 13.49 2.45 -27.09
CA ILE A 66 14.29 3.52 -27.70
C ILE A 66 13.40 4.54 -28.41
N ARG A 67 12.38 4.07 -29.14
CA ARG A 67 11.42 4.98 -29.82
C ARG A 67 10.54 5.71 -28.81
N LEU A 68 10.05 5.03 -27.78
CA LEU A 68 9.22 5.65 -26.73
C LEU A 68 9.97 6.74 -25.95
N MET A 69 11.27 6.54 -25.74
CA MET A 69 12.11 7.49 -25.02
C MET A 69 12.79 8.53 -25.93
N ASN A 70 12.52 8.51 -27.24
CA ASN A 70 13.18 9.33 -28.25
C ASN A 70 14.72 9.29 -28.14
N GLY A 71 15.28 8.09 -27.92
CA GLY A 71 16.71 7.89 -27.76
C GLY A 71 17.50 8.28 -29.01
N LYS A 72 18.63 8.95 -28.83
CA LYS A 72 19.54 9.39 -29.89
C LYS A 72 20.93 8.77 -29.79
N ARG A 73 21.44 8.52 -28.58
CA ARG A 73 22.76 7.93 -28.36
C ARG A 73 22.67 6.68 -27.51
N ALA A 74 23.23 5.59 -28.01
CA ALA A 74 23.22 4.30 -27.34
C ALA A 74 24.63 3.72 -27.16
N ILE A 75 24.81 2.93 -26.10
CA ILE A 75 25.99 2.06 -25.93
C ILE A 75 25.54 0.61 -25.93
N GLU A 76 26.32 -0.26 -26.56
CA GLU A 76 26.21 -1.71 -26.44
C GLU A 76 27.55 -2.31 -26.03
N ILE A 77 27.51 -3.16 -25.01
CA ILE A 77 28.66 -3.93 -24.52
C ILE A 77 28.43 -5.39 -24.90
N GLY A 78 29.26 -5.92 -25.80
CA GLY A 78 29.06 -7.22 -26.45
C GLY A 78 28.29 -7.07 -27.76
N THR A 79 28.99 -7.20 -28.89
CA THR A 79 28.43 -7.03 -30.25
C THR A 79 28.10 -8.38 -30.89
N PHE A 80 28.99 -9.36 -30.72
CA PHE A 80 28.96 -10.65 -31.41
C PHE A 80 28.70 -10.52 -32.92
N THR A 81 27.59 -11.04 -33.46
CA THR A 81 27.26 -10.94 -34.88
C THR A 81 26.68 -9.59 -35.29
N GLY A 82 26.28 -8.77 -34.31
CA GLY A 82 25.68 -7.45 -34.53
C GLY A 82 24.16 -7.46 -34.67
N TYR A 83 23.46 -8.52 -34.23
CA TYR A 83 22.00 -8.59 -34.29
C TYR A 83 21.31 -7.54 -33.43
N THR A 84 21.72 -7.44 -32.16
CA THR A 84 21.18 -6.43 -31.23
C THR A 84 21.62 -5.02 -31.63
N SER A 85 22.86 -4.86 -32.13
CA SER A 85 23.34 -3.59 -32.72
C SER A 85 22.47 -3.12 -33.88
N LEU A 86 22.13 -4.03 -34.80
CA LEU A 86 21.23 -3.77 -35.93
C LEU A 86 19.85 -3.33 -35.41
N ALA A 87 19.31 -4.03 -34.41
CA ALA A 87 18.01 -3.69 -33.84
C ALA A 87 18.02 -2.28 -33.22
N ILE A 88 19.00 -1.97 -32.37
CA ILE A 88 19.16 -0.66 -31.73
C ILE A 88 19.31 0.45 -32.78
N ALA A 89 20.18 0.28 -33.77
CA ALA A 89 20.43 1.30 -34.80
C ALA A 89 19.22 1.56 -35.73
N LEU A 90 18.37 0.55 -35.96
CA LEU A 90 17.08 0.68 -36.66
C LEU A 90 16.03 1.45 -35.84
N ALA A 91 16.17 1.51 -34.52
CA ALA A 91 15.26 2.27 -33.65
C ALA A 91 15.69 3.72 -33.45
N LEU A 92 16.99 3.99 -33.50
CA LEU A 92 17.55 5.33 -33.43
C LEU A 92 17.12 6.20 -34.64
N PRO A 93 16.99 7.52 -34.48
CA PRO A 93 16.71 8.44 -35.58
C PRO A 93 17.86 8.47 -36.61
N SER A 94 17.68 9.15 -37.74
CA SER A 94 18.70 9.22 -38.80
C SER A 94 20.00 9.88 -38.34
N ASP A 95 19.93 10.78 -37.36
CA ASP A 95 21.05 11.45 -36.69
C ASP A 95 21.50 10.75 -35.40
N GLY A 96 20.99 9.54 -35.13
CA GLY A 96 21.35 8.78 -33.94
C GLY A 96 22.69 8.05 -34.07
N GLU A 97 23.30 7.74 -32.92
CA GLU A 97 24.60 7.08 -32.82
C GLU A 97 24.51 5.89 -31.85
N LEU A 98 25.02 4.74 -32.27
CA LEU A 98 25.26 3.57 -31.43
C LEU A 98 26.78 3.36 -31.36
N ILE A 99 27.32 3.37 -30.15
CA ILE A 99 28.69 2.93 -29.88
C ILE A 99 28.62 1.51 -29.35
N THR A 100 29.16 0.55 -30.09
CA THR A 100 29.16 -0.85 -29.69
C THR A 100 30.59 -1.36 -29.56
N CYS A 101 30.84 -2.22 -28.58
CA CYS A 101 32.18 -2.73 -28.30
C CYS A 101 32.21 -4.25 -28.14
N ASP A 102 33.28 -4.85 -28.65
CA ASP A 102 33.59 -6.26 -28.54
C ASP A 102 35.11 -6.45 -28.52
N ILE A 103 35.57 -7.63 -28.11
CA ILE A 103 37.00 -7.98 -28.13
C ILE A 103 37.47 -8.45 -29.50
N THR A 104 36.55 -8.82 -30.39
CA THR A 104 36.83 -9.31 -31.75
C THR A 104 35.71 -8.89 -32.72
N ASP A 105 36.06 -8.64 -33.98
CA ASP A 105 35.10 -8.42 -35.07
C ASP A 105 34.87 -9.66 -35.94
N GLU A 106 35.47 -10.81 -35.60
CA GLU A 106 35.45 -12.04 -36.40
C GLU A 106 34.05 -12.45 -36.87
N TYR A 107 33.04 -12.26 -36.01
CA TYR A 107 31.65 -12.63 -36.28
C TYR A 107 30.77 -11.46 -36.72
N VAL A 108 31.26 -10.22 -36.63
CA VAL A 108 30.45 -9.02 -36.83
C VAL A 108 30.07 -8.87 -38.30
N ARG A 109 28.76 -8.81 -38.59
CA ARG A 109 28.23 -8.68 -39.95
C ARG A 109 27.99 -7.23 -40.35
N GLN A 110 29.08 -6.47 -40.48
CA GLN A 110 29.02 -5.07 -40.92
C GLN A 110 28.43 -4.90 -42.33
N ASP A 111 28.55 -5.91 -43.19
CA ASP A 111 27.94 -5.94 -44.52
C ASP A 111 26.40 -5.87 -44.44
N ILE A 112 25.79 -6.51 -43.44
CA ILE A 112 24.35 -6.44 -43.18
C ILE A 112 23.96 -5.03 -42.69
N TRP A 113 24.80 -4.39 -41.86
CA TRP A 113 24.58 -2.99 -41.44
C TRP A 113 24.63 -2.01 -42.62
N ILE A 114 25.47 -2.28 -43.62
CA ILE A 114 25.52 -1.50 -44.87
C ILE A 114 24.25 -1.73 -45.69
N LYS A 115 23.81 -2.99 -45.87
CA LYS A 115 22.57 -3.33 -46.57
C LYS A 115 21.35 -2.67 -45.91
N ALA A 116 21.29 -2.67 -44.59
CA ALA A 116 20.23 -2.03 -43.81
C ALA A 116 20.28 -0.48 -43.82
N GLY A 117 21.33 0.13 -44.39
CA GLY A 117 21.48 1.59 -44.46
C GLY A 117 21.70 2.27 -43.10
N ILE A 118 22.18 1.53 -42.10
CA ILE A 118 22.38 2.01 -40.72
C ILE A 118 23.85 2.03 -40.30
N ARG A 119 24.77 1.57 -41.16
CA ARG A 119 26.21 1.52 -40.85
C ARG A 119 26.78 2.86 -40.37
N ASN A 120 26.27 3.97 -40.90
CA ASN A 120 26.68 5.33 -40.53
C ASN A 120 26.30 5.72 -39.09
N LYS A 121 25.34 5.02 -38.48
CA LYS A 121 24.96 5.21 -37.07
C LYS A 121 25.80 4.39 -36.11
N ILE A 122 26.48 3.34 -36.59
CA ILE A 122 27.20 2.39 -35.72
C ILE A 122 28.68 2.70 -35.69
N ASN A 123 29.20 2.91 -34.49
CA ASN A 123 30.60 3.08 -34.17
C ASN A 123 31.11 1.84 -33.40
N LEU A 124 31.69 0.89 -34.14
CA LEU A 124 32.23 -0.36 -33.59
C LEU A 124 33.63 -0.16 -33.01
N GLN A 125 33.83 -0.60 -31.77
CA GLN A 125 35.08 -0.50 -31.02
C GLN A 125 35.61 -1.91 -30.70
N ILE A 126 36.69 -2.32 -31.36
CA ILE A 126 37.35 -3.61 -31.10
C ILE A 126 38.42 -3.42 -30.04
N ARG A 127 37.97 -3.42 -28.77
CA ARG A 127 38.79 -3.20 -27.57
C ARG A 127 38.00 -3.62 -26.32
N PRO A 128 38.66 -3.82 -25.15
CA PRO A 128 37.97 -4.13 -23.91
C PRO A 128 36.88 -3.10 -23.56
N ALA A 129 35.70 -3.59 -23.16
CA ALA A 129 34.56 -2.72 -22.88
C ALA A 129 34.82 -1.75 -21.72
N LEU A 130 35.55 -2.16 -20.68
CA LEU A 130 35.90 -1.27 -19.56
C LEU A 130 36.74 -0.06 -20.01
N GLU A 131 37.65 -0.27 -20.96
CA GLU A 131 38.46 0.82 -21.52
C GLU A 131 37.58 1.73 -22.39
N THR A 132 36.71 1.13 -23.21
CA THR A 132 35.74 1.86 -24.03
C THR A 132 34.87 2.77 -23.16
N LEU A 133 34.23 2.25 -22.11
CA LEU A 133 33.37 3.05 -21.22
C LEU A 133 34.12 4.20 -20.54
N LYS A 134 35.37 3.97 -20.10
CA LYS A 134 36.21 5.02 -19.50
C LYS A 134 36.56 6.12 -20.52
N ASP A 135 36.91 5.74 -21.73
CA ASP A 135 37.18 6.69 -22.82
C ASP A 135 35.91 7.47 -23.21
N LEU A 136 34.76 6.81 -23.28
CA LEU A 136 33.48 7.47 -23.53
C LEU A 136 33.17 8.47 -22.42
N LEU A 137 33.38 8.11 -21.16
CA LEU A 137 33.14 9.01 -20.04
C LEU A 137 34.06 10.24 -20.11
N LYS A 138 35.31 10.04 -20.54
CA LYS A 138 36.28 11.13 -20.75
C LYS A 138 35.91 12.03 -21.93
N ASN A 139 35.46 11.45 -23.04
CA ASN A 139 35.23 12.17 -24.30
C ASN A 139 33.85 12.82 -24.39
N TYR A 140 32.81 12.12 -23.93
CA TYR A 140 31.43 12.57 -23.95
C TYR A 140 30.98 13.20 -22.63
N GLY A 141 31.65 12.90 -21.51
CA GLY A 141 31.22 13.31 -20.17
C GLY A 141 30.09 12.44 -19.61
N SER A 142 29.74 12.68 -18.35
CA SER A 142 28.61 12.03 -17.67
C SER A 142 27.26 12.48 -18.24
N ASN A 143 26.24 11.63 -18.14
CA ASN A 143 24.87 11.90 -18.59
C ASN A 143 24.72 12.15 -20.11
N SER A 144 25.49 11.46 -20.92
CA SER A 144 25.60 11.71 -22.37
C SER A 144 24.91 10.67 -23.25
N PHE A 145 24.40 9.57 -22.67
CA PHE A 145 23.76 8.47 -23.40
C PHE A 145 22.32 8.24 -22.95
N ASP A 146 21.45 7.86 -23.89
CA ASP A 146 20.02 7.64 -23.66
C ASP A 146 19.68 6.20 -23.31
N PHE A 147 20.43 5.25 -23.89
CA PHE A 147 20.23 3.82 -23.75
C PHE A 147 21.57 3.09 -23.64
N ILE A 148 21.73 2.17 -22.70
CA ILE A 148 22.93 1.34 -22.58
C ILE A 148 22.50 -0.12 -22.44
N PHE A 149 23.03 -1.01 -23.28
CA PHE A 149 22.81 -2.44 -23.21
C PHE A 149 24.09 -3.18 -22.80
N ILE A 150 23.99 -4.06 -21.80
CA ILE A 150 25.11 -4.81 -21.23
C ILE A 150 24.90 -6.31 -21.50
N ASP A 151 25.63 -6.86 -22.48
CA ASP A 151 25.72 -8.28 -22.81
C ASP A 151 27.17 -8.72 -23.07
N GLY A 152 28.09 -8.29 -22.20
CA GLY A 152 29.50 -8.67 -22.25
C GLY A 152 29.86 -9.87 -21.36
N ASP A 153 31.12 -9.92 -20.95
CA ASP A 153 31.65 -10.88 -19.98
C ASP A 153 31.06 -10.62 -18.59
N LYS A 154 30.48 -11.66 -17.99
CA LYS A 154 29.66 -11.55 -16.77
C LYS A 154 30.48 -11.16 -15.55
N GLU A 155 31.78 -11.47 -15.53
CA GLU A 155 32.71 -11.14 -14.45
C GLU A 155 32.82 -9.63 -14.19
N ASN A 156 32.63 -8.81 -15.24
CA ASN A 156 32.78 -7.36 -15.17
C ASN A 156 31.44 -6.60 -15.09
N TYR A 157 30.31 -7.30 -14.92
CA TYR A 157 28.97 -6.67 -14.91
C TYR A 157 28.81 -5.57 -13.87
N LEU A 158 29.39 -5.73 -12.68
CA LEU A 158 29.34 -4.70 -11.64
C LEU A 158 30.07 -3.42 -12.08
N GLN A 159 31.24 -3.56 -12.69
CA GLN A 159 32.02 -2.43 -13.21
C GLN A 159 31.35 -1.78 -14.41
N TYR A 160 30.76 -2.57 -15.32
CA TYR A 160 29.98 -2.06 -16.44
C TYR A 160 28.79 -1.24 -15.96
N TYR A 161 28.08 -1.73 -14.93
CA TYR A 161 26.95 -1.03 -14.35
C TYR A 161 27.31 0.33 -13.76
N GLU A 162 28.35 0.42 -12.93
CA GLU A 162 28.76 1.69 -12.32
C GLU A 162 29.18 2.72 -13.37
N LEU A 163 29.99 2.33 -14.37
CA LEU A 163 30.37 3.22 -15.46
C LEU A 163 29.18 3.61 -16.33
N SER A 164 28.24 2.69 -16.56
CA SER A 164 27.01 2.96 -17.30
C SER A 164 26.11 3.94 -16.56
N LEU A 165 26.04 3.88 -15.22
CA LEU A 165 25.31 4.85 -14.41
C LEU A 165 25.88 6.27 -14.50
N GLU A 166 27.20 6.40 -14.66
CA GLU A 166 27.82 7.72 -14.88
C GLU A 166 27.55 8.25 -16.29
N LEU A 167 27.54 7.37 -17.29
CA LEU A 167 27.36 7.70 -18.70
C LEU A 167 25.90 7.97 -19.10
N ILE A 168 24.95 7.25 -18.50
CA ILE A 168 23.54 7.36 -18.81
C ILE A 168 22.99 8.70 -18.33
N ARG A 169 22.18 9.38 -19.14
CA ARG A 169 21.47 10.58 -18.68
C ARG A 169 20.41 10.24 -17.65
N THR A 170 19.96 11.25 -16.92
CA THR A 170 18.68 11.19 -16.18
C THR A 170 17.53 10.81 -17.12
N ASN A 171 16.67 9.92 -16.64
CA ASN A 171 15.58 9.24 -17.36
C ASN A 171 16.06 8.43 -18.57
N GLY A 172 17.34 8.06 -18.60
CA GLY A 172 17.89 7.10 -19.54
C GLY A 172 17.68 5.67 -19.02
N LEU A 173 17.92 4.71 -19.90
CA LEU A 173 17.65 3.30 -19.65
C LEU A 173 18.92 2.47 -19.77
N ILE A 174 19.22 1.69 -18.72
CA ILE A 174 20.24 0.64 -18.78
C ILE A 174 19.51 -0.71 -18.81
N ALA A 175 19.86 -1.57 -19.77
CA ALA A 175 19.35 -2.92 -19.89
C ALA A 175 20.51 -3.92 -19.74
N ILE A 176 20.35 -4.94 -18.89
CA ILE A 176 21.36 -5.96 -18.65
C ILE A 176 20.79 -7.34 -18.98
N ASP A 177 21.44 -8.07 -19.88
CA ASP A 177 21.02 -9.40 -20.31
C ASP A 177 21.54 -10.51 -19.38
N ASN A 178 20.94 -11.69 -19.49
CA ASN A 178 21.29 -12.96 -18.86
C ASN A 178 21.30 -12.92 -17.31
N THR A 179 20.46 -12.09 -16.73
CA THR A 179 20.36 -11.91 -15.27
C THR A 179 19.64 -13.07 -14.55
N LEU A 180 18.96 -13.97 -15.28
CA LEU A 180 18.48 -15.25 -14.76
C LEU A 180 19.51 -16.38 -14.94
N TRP A 181 20.48 -16.21 -15.84
CA TRP A 181 21.62 -17.11 -16.07
C TRP A 181 21.22 -18.59 -16.21
N ASN A 182 20.27 -18.90 -17.08
CA ASN A 182 19.65 -20.20 -17.29
C ASN A 182 19.08 -20.82 -16.00
N GLY A 183 18.65 -19.98 -15.06
CA GLY A 183 18.20 -20.39 -13.73
C GLY A 183 19.33 -20.83 -12.79
N ARG A 184 20.60 -20.79 -13.21
CA ARG A 184 21.76 -21.16 -12.36
C ARG A 184 21.84 -20.27 -11.12
N VAL A 185 21.34 -19.03 -11.17
CA VAL A 185 21.20 -18.15 -10.01
C VAL A 185 20.40 -18.78 -8.86
N LEU A 186 19.48 -19.72 -9.15
CA LEU A 186 18.68 -20.44 -8.15
C LEU A 186 19.42 -21.63 -7.52
N ASN A 187 20.46 -22.17 -8.17
CA ASN A 187 21.22 -23.31 -7.67
C ASN A 187 22.30 -22.83 -6.70
N GLU A 188 22.04 -22.86 -5.39
CA GLU A 188 22.97 -22.40 -4.35
C GLU A 188 24.36 -23.09 -4.40
N ASN A 189 24.47 -24.28 -5.00
CA ASN A 189 25.74 -24.99 -5.16
C ASN A 189 26.59 -24.50 -6.34
N ASP A 190 26.02 -23.65 -7.20
CA ASP A 190 26.73 -23.05 -8.33
C ASP A 190 27.56 -21.86 -7.86
N ILE A 191 28.86 -22.09 -7.74
CA ILE A 191 29.86 -21.13 -7.27
C ILE A 191 30.75 -20.61 -8.41
N SER A 192 30.30 -20.74 -9.67
CA SER A 192 31.05 -20.14 -10.79
C SER A 192 31.08 -18.61 -10.65
N ILE A 193 32.17 -17.99 -11.07
CA ILE A 193 32.38 -16.55 -10.91
C ILE A 193 31.26 -15.75 -11.57
N GLU A 194 30.77 -16.19 -12.74
CA GLU A 194 29.66 -15.58 -13.46
C GLU A 194 28.37 -15.65 -12.65
N THR A 195 28.04 -16.82 -12.08
CA THR A 195 26.82 -16.99 -11.28
C THR A 195 26.88 -16.16 -10.00
N ILE A 196 28.04 -16.10 -9.34
CA ILE A 196 28.26 -15.27 -8.15
C ILE A 196 28.11 -13.79 -8.51
N THR A 197 28.78 -13.32 -9.57
CA THR A 197 28.71 -11.91 -9.99
C THR A 197 27.30 -11.51 -10.41
N ILE A 198 26.56 -12.36 -11.11
CA ILE A 198 25.16 -12.09 -11.48
C ILE A 198 24.27 -12.02 -10.23
N ARG A 199 24.44 -12.91 -9.24
CA ARG A 199 23.71 -12.82 -7.96
C ARG A 199 24.02 -11.52 -7.21
N GLN A 200 25.31 -11.17 -7.12
CA GLN A 200 25.75 -9.93 -6.48
C GLN A 200 25.19 -8.71 -7.20
N MET A 201 25.19 -8.73 -8.53
CA MET A 201 24.65 -7.69 -9.36
C MET A 201 23.14 -7.53 -9.14
N ASN A 202 22.37 -8.63 -9.20
CA ASN A 202 20.93 -8.63 -8.95
C ASN A 202 20.58 -8.09 -7.55
N GLU A 203 21.34 -8.45 -6.52
CA GLU A 203 21.15 -7.91 -5.16
C GLU A 203 21.60 -6.45 -5.03
N LEU A 204 22.71 -6.05 -5.64
CA LEU A 204 23.18 -4.66 -5.62
C LEU A 204 22.12 -3.75 -6.20
N VAL A 205 21.66 -4.08 -7.39
CA VAL A 205 20.68 -3.31 -8.13
C VAL A 205 19.34 -3.22 -7.40
N LYS A 206 18.84 -4.33 -6.85
CA LYS A 206 17.59 -4.35 -6.07
C LYS A 206 17.60 -3.34 -4.91
N ASN A 207 18.79 -3.05 -4.37
CA ASN A 207 18.99 -2.16 -3.25
C ASN A 207 19.57 -0.78 -3.66
N ASP A 208 19.78 -0.52 -4.96
CA ASP A 208 20.37 0.73 -5.44
C ASP A 208 19.31 1.83 -5.59
N ASN A 209 19.38 2.82 -4.70
CA ASN A 209 18.43 3.93 -4.66
C ASN A 209 18.66 4.99 -5.76
N ARG A 210 19.64 4.81 -6.66
CA ARG A 210 19.90 5.71 -7.81
C ARG A 210 18.99 5.43 -9.01
N ILE A 211 18.27 4.30 -9.01
CA ILE A 211 17.49 3.79 -10.14
C ILE A 211 16.11 3.31 -9.71
N ASP A 212 15.20 3.22 -10.68
CA ASP A 212 14.02 2.37 -10.62
C ASP A 212 14.30 1.09 -11.43
N ILE A 213 13.89 -0.08 -10.91
CA ILE A 213 14.18 -1.40 -11.48
C ILE A 213 12.91 -2.10 -11.98
N SER A 214 13.00 -2.76 -13.14
CA SER A 214 12.05 -3.78 -13.59
C SER A 214 12.81 -5.02 -14.05
N PHE A 215 12.61 -6.15 -13.36
CA PHE A 215 13.23 -7.43 -13.71
C PHE A 215 12.28 -8.26 -14.56
N LEU A 216 12.62 -8.47 -15.84
CA LEU A 216 11.76 -9.07 -16.85
C LEU A 216 12.25 -10.47 -17.26
N ARG A 217 11.30 -11.38 -17.45
CA ARG A 217 11.54 -12.69 -18.05
C ARG A 217 11.47 -12.60 -19.58
N LEU A 218 12.36 -11.80 -20.15
CA LEU A 218 12.68 -11.76 -21.59
C LEU A 218 14.06 -12.37 -21.78
N GLY A 219 14.32 -13.06 -22.90
CA GLY A 219 15.61 -13.72 -23.10
C GLY A 219 15.96 -14.71 -21.98
N ASP A 220 17.20 -14.63 -21.49
CA ASP A 220 17.67 -15.35 -20.31
C ASP A 220 17.62 -14.46 -19.03
N GLY A 221 16.59 -13.63 -18.95
CA GLY A 221 16.40 -12.62 -17.92
C GLY A 221 17.03 -11.28 -18.31
N THR A 222 16.18 -10.30 -18.57
CA THR A 222 16.60 -8.92 -18.84
C THR A 222 16.19 -8.05 -17.67
N THR A 223 17.13 -7.32 -17.07
CA THR A 223 16.80 -6.34 -16.04
C THR A 223 16.92 -4.93 -16.60
N LEU A 224 15.83 -4.17 -16.49
CA LEU A 224 15.74 -2.78 -16.93
C LEU A 224 15.89 -1.81 -15.76
N TYR A 225 16.65 -0.74 -15.96
CA TYR A 225 16.85 0.32 -14.98
C TYR A 225 16.58 1.70 -15.56
N PHE A 226 15.76 2.49 -14.88
CA PHE A 226 15.48 3.87 -15.22
C PHE A 226 16.14 4.80 -14.21
N THR A 227 16.91 5.78 -14.67
CA THR A 227 17.53 6.78 -13.80
C THR A 227 16.58 7.94 -13.53
N PHE A 228 15.56 7.78 -12.68
CA PHE A 228 14.61 8.87 -12.42
C PHE A 228 15.20 9.95 -11.49
N VAL A 229 15.02 11.24 -11.81
CA VAL A 229 15.22 12.34 -10.84
C VAL A 229 13.86 12.82 -10.34
N PHE A 230 13.41 12.27 -9.21
CA PHE A 230 12.52 13.00 -8.30
C PHE A 230 13.41 13.78 -7.32
N LEU A 231 13.53 15.10 -7.55
CA LEU A 231 13.72 16.12 -6.51
C LEU A 231 14.85 15.96 -5.46
N ARG A 232 16.06 15.47 -5.79
CA ARG A 232 17.24 15.69 -4.90
C ARG A 232 17.99 17.00 -5.13
N ILE A 233 17.69 17.74 -6.20
CA ILE A 233 18.37 19.02 -6.51
C ILE A 233 17.90 20.18 -5.62
N ILE A 234 16.72 20.12 -5.00
CA ILE A 234 16.28 21.16 -4.04
C ILE A 234 16.91 20.96 -2.64
N ILE A 235 17.31 19.73 -2.29
CA ILE A 235 17.88 19.45 -0.96
C ILE A 235 19.42 19.54 -0.96
N GLN A 236 20.10 19.39 -2.10
CA GLN A 236 21.57 19.45 -2.14
C GLN A 236 22.14 20.81 -2.58
N LYS A 237 21.39 21.65 -3.33
CA LYS A 237 21.79 23.04 -3.61
C LYS A 237 21.57 24.00 -2.44
N CYS A 238 20.85 23.60 -1.39
CA CYS A 238 20.74 24.38 -0.16
C CYS A 238 21.94 24.23 0.80
N PHE A 239 22.90 23.35 0.52
CA PHE A 239 24.01 23.05 1.44
C PHE A 239 25.43 23.27 0.90
N SER A 240 25.60 23.87 -0.29
CA SER A 240 26.94 24.06 -0.89
C SER A 240 27.35 25.52 -1.09
N SER A 241 26.86 26.44 -0.25
CA SER A 241 27.32 27.83 -0.26
C SER A 241 27.51 28.40 1.13
N VAL A 242 28.32 27.76 1.96
CA VAL A 242 29.06 28.44 3.04
C VAL A 242 30.41 27.76 3.24
N HIS A 243 31.44 28.27 2.56
CA HIS A 243 32.82 28.14 3.02
C HIS A 243 33.07 29.26 4.03
N ILE A 244 33.06 28.96 5.33
CA ILE A 244 33.74 29.78 6.35
C ILE A 244 34.47 28.85 7.33
N SER A 245 35.77 29.10 7.43
CA SER A 245 36.78 28.46 8.30
C SER A 245 36.50 28.70 9.80
N PRO A 246 37.09 27.94 10.74
CA PRO A 246 36.62 27.82 12.10
C PRO A 246 37.14 28.94 12.99
N ASN A 247 36.27 29.55 13.80
CA ASN A 247 36.74 30.12 15.05
C ASN A 247 35.68 30.13 16.15
N ARG A 248 36.18 29.92 17.37
CA ARG A 248 35.45 29.76 18.62
C ARG A 248 34.76 31.07 19.06
N ASN A 249 33.66 30.85 19.77
CA ASN A 249 32.95 31.71 20.72
C ASN A 249 31.92 32.73 20.17
N GLN A 250 30.76 32.64 20.82
CA GLN A 250 29.59 33.52 20.82
C GLN A 250 28.78 33.57 19.53
N LEU A 251 27.55 33.02 19.61
CA LEU A 251 26.33 33.72 19.18
C LEU A 251 25.11 33.05 19.82
N GLN A 252 24.41 33.83 20.63
CA GLN A 252 23.09 33.53 21.20
C GLN A 252 22.05 33.44 20.08
N TYR A 253 21.26 32.36 20.06
CA TYR A 253 20.01 32.33 19.32
C TYR A 253 18.90 32.94 20.20
N SER A 254 18.34 34.07 19.75
CA SER A 254 17.11 34.63 20.30
C SER A 254 15.91 33.81 19.85
N PHE A 255 15.46 32.90 20.71
CA PHE A 255 14.11 32.34 20.69
C PHE A 255 13.11 33.43 21.09
N ILE A 256 12.11 33.71 20.24
CA ILE A 256 10.85 34.27 20.75
C ILE A 256 10.08 33.11 21.38
N ARG A 257 10.16 33.07 22.71
CA ARG A 257 9.23 32.38 23.60
C ARG A 257 7.83 32.95 23.43
N THR A 258 6.85 32.08 23.26
CA THR A 258 5.69 32.11 24.15
C THR A 258 5.75 30.85 25.03
N ASN A 259 5.93 31.06 26.33
CA ASN A 259 5.84 30.06 27.40
C ASN A 259 4.40 29.48 27.43
N SER A 260 4.07 28.25 27.84
CA SER A 260 4.58 27.33 28.90
C SER A 260 3.81 25.99 28.73
N ASP A 261 4.30 24.77 28.92
CA ASP A 261 5.56 24.23 29.45
C ASP A 261 5.81 22.79 28.92
N ARG A 262 7.08 22.54 28.51
CA ARG A 262 7.93 21.32 28.57
C ARG A 262 7.29 19.95 28.20
N ILE A 263 7.81 19.21 27.21
CA ILE A 263 9.10 18.50 27.23
C ILE A 263 9.70 18.45 25.80
N VAL A 264 10.96 18.86 25.64
CA VAL A 264 11.76 18.65 24.41
C VAL A 264 12.74 17.52 24.70
N GLU A 265 12.52 16.33 24.15
CA GLU A 265 13.53 15.28 24.12
C GLU A 265 14.46 15.46 22.91
N ARG A 266 15.77 15.42 23.18
CA ARG A 266 16.86 15.48 22.20
C ARG A 266 16.87 14.21 21.34
N PHE A 267 16.75 14.35 20.02
CA PHE A 267 16.99 13.28 19.06
C PHE A 267 18.47 12.81 19.10
N LYS A 268 18.72 11.65 19.71
CA LYS A 268 19.93 10.85 19.51
C LYS A 268 19.69 9.89 18.33
N ARG A 269 20.64 9.78 17.39
CA ARG A 269 20.65 8.70 16.38
C ARG A 269 20.69 7.33 17.09
N ARG A 270 19.76 6.43 16.73
CA ARG A 270 19.57 5.10 17.35
C ARG A 270 20.78 4.19 17.14
N THR A 271 21.21 3.48 18.19
CA THR A 271 22.18 2.38 18.09
C THR A 271 21.45 1.04 17.98
N THR A 272 22.11 -0.01 17.49
CA THR A 272 21.56 -1.38 17.42
C THR A 272 21.20 -1.97 18.79
N SER A 273 21.73 -1.39 19.88
CA SER A 273 21.47 -1.83 21.26
C SER A 273 20.16 -1.31 21.87
N ASP A 274 19.43 -0.43 21.15
CA ASP A 274 18.21 0.26 21.62
C ASP A 274 16.91 -0.27 21.01
N ILE A 275 16.96 -1.36 20.22
CA ILE A 275 15.81 -1.92 19.49
C ILE A 275 15.05 -2.91 20.41
N PHE A 276 13.73 -2.82 20.46
CA PHE A 276 12.90 -3.77 21.23
C PHE A 276 13.00 -5.19 20.63
N GLN A 277 13.59 -6.11 21.38
CA GLN A 277 13.93 -7.45 20.89
C GLN A 277 12.78 -8.44 21.11
N ILE A 278 12.11 -8.80 20.00
CA ILE A 278 11.06 -9.81 19.98
C ILE A 278 11.64 -11.12 19.44
N HIS A 279 11.64 -12.17 20.26
CA HIS A 279 11.96 -13.53 19.81
C HIS A 279 10.71 -14.20 19.25
N ILE A 280 10.77 -14.68 18.02
CA ILE A 280 9.66 -15.38 17.37
C ILE A 280 9.90 -16.89 17.47
N HIS A 281 8.96 -17.60 18.07
CA HIS A 281 8.97 -19.06 18.14
C HIS A 281 7.83 -19.64 17.30
N TYR A 282 8.17 -20.33 16.21
CA TYR A 282 7.19 -20.99 15.34
C TYR A 282 6.89 -22.42 15.82
N ASP A 283 5.63 -22.69 16.11
CA ASP A 283 5.15 -24.03 16.42
C ASP A 283 5.26 -24.97 15.21
N THR A 284 5.26 -26.28 15.49
CA THR A 284 5.25 -27.34 14.47
C THR A 284 4.06 -27.26 13.51
N SER A 285 2.92 -26.71 13.92
CA SER A 285 1.76 -26.48 13.05
C SER A 285 2.11 -25.64 11.82
N VAL A 286 2.93 -24.60 11.97
CA VAL A 286 3.39 -23.77 10.84
C VAL A 286 4.24 -24.60 9.90
N LYS A 287 5.14 -25.46 10.42
CA LYS A 287 6.00 -26.33 9.60
C LYS A 287 5.23 -27.38 8.78
N LYS A 288 3.98 -27.70 9.17
CA LYS A 288 3.10 -28.65 8.47
C LYS A 288 2.34 -28.03 7.29
N LEU A 289 2.35 -26.69 7.14
CA LEU A 289 1.69 -25.99 6.03
C LEU A 289 2.46 -26.15 4.70
N LEU A 290 1.85 -25.75 3.59
CA LEU A 290 2.52 -25.68 2.28
C LEU A 290 3.65 -24.63 2.31
N LYS A 291 4.70 -24.80 1.48
CA LYS A 291 5.86 -23.89 1.48
C LYS A 291 5.48 -22.41 1.28
N ASP A 292 4.51 -22.13 0.41
CA ASP A 292 4.03 -20.77 0.17
C ASP A 292 3.26 -20.19 1.36
N GLU A 293 2.41 -20.99 2.01
CA GLU A 293 1.68 -20.60 3.22
C GLU A 293 2.65 -20.30 4.37
N GLN A 294 3.68 -21.15 4.53
CA GLN A 294 4.75 -20.95 5.50
C GLN A 294 5.49 -19.63 5.28
N ARG A 295 5.88 -19.36 4.03
CA ARG A 295 6.56 -18.11 3.65
C ARG A 295 5.67 -16.91 3.97
N LEU A 296 4.39 -16.95 3.60
CA LEU A 296 3.45 -15.87 3.82
C LEU A 296 3.32 -15.51 5.31
N ILE A 297 3.12 -16.51 6.17
CA ILE A 297 3.04 -16.29 7.63
C ILE A 297 4.34 -15.67 8.14
N LYS A 298 5.49 -16.26 7.76
CA LYS A 298 6.80 -15.80 8.25
C LYS A 298 7.07 -14.35 7.85
N GLU A 299 6.88 -14.01 6.58
CA GLU A 299 7.07 -12.64 6.09
C GLU A 299 6.11 -11.65 6.77
N ALA A 300 4.85 -12.05 6.99
CA ALA A 300 3.86 -11.18 7.62
C ALA A 300 4.17 -10.95 9.11
N VAL A 301 4.56 -12.00 9.85
CA VAL A 301 5.00 -11.90 11.26
C VAL A 301 6.28 -11.07 11.37
N GLU A 302 7.26 -11.29 10.51
CA GLU A 302 8.50 -10.52 10.50
C GLU A 302 8.25 -9.04 10.20
N ALA A 303 7.37 -8.72 9.24
CA ALA A 303 6.99 -7.34 8.93
C ALA A 303 6.28 -6.66 10.11
N ALA A 304 5.37 -7.36 10.80
CA ALA A 304 4.64 -6.84 11.95
C ALA A 304 5.55 -6.65 13.18
N THR A 305 6.38 -7.64 13.51
CA THR A 305 7.33 -7.55 14.64
C THR A 305 8.38 -6.48 14.40
N LYS A 306 8.93 -6.35 13.18
CA LYS A 306 9.87 -5.28 12.82
C LYS A 306 9.27 -3.88 12.97
N PHE A 307 7.96 -3.72 12.75
CA PHE A 307 7.27 -2.46 13.05
C PHE A 307 7.29 -2.18 14.55
N TRP A 308 6.82 -3.12 15.38
CA TRP A 308 6.74 -2.94 16.83
C TRP A 308 8.12 -2.77 17.47
N SER A 309 9.13 -3.54 17.06
CA SER A 309 10.52 -3.39 17.49
C SER A 309 11.10 -1.99 17.30
N LYS A 310 10.54 -1.20 16.38
CA LYS A 310 10.94 0.19 16.12
C LYS A 310 10.02 1.23 16.75
N ALA A 311 8.74 0.92 16.89
CA ALA A 311 7.72 1.82 17.39
C ALA A 311 7.79 1.99 18.92
N ILE A 312 8.21 0.96 19.65
CA ILE A 312 8.26 0.96 21.11
C ILE A 312 9.63 0.49 21.64
N ARG A 313 9.95 0.88 22.87
CA ARG A 313 11.03 0.28 23.68
C ARG A 313 10.47 -0.03 25.07
N PRO A 314 10.97 -1.05 25.78
CA PRO A 314 10.59 -1.27 27.16
C PRO A 314 11.26 -0.21 28.05
N LYS A 315 10.51 0.35 29.02
CA LYS A 315 11.09 1.33 29.97
C LYS A 315 12.22 0.75 30.81
N TYR A 316 12.14 -0.55 31.09
CA TYR A 316 13.12 -1.29 31.85
C TYR A 316 13.57 -2.52 31.05
N LYS A 317 14.89 -2.68 30.89
CA LYS A 317 15.47 -3.86 30.24
C LYS A 317 15.44 -5.04 31.19
N LEU A 318 15.16 -6.22 30.64
CA LEU A 318 15.32 -7.47 31.38
C LEU A 318 16.81 -7.76 31.56
N ASN A 319 17.23 -7.92 32.81
CA ASN A 319 18.62 -8.28 33.13
C ASN A 319 18.92 -9.77 32.89
N ASN A 320 17.89 -10.59 32.73
CA ASN A 320 17.98 -12.04 32.62
C ASN A 320 17.24 -12.57 31.39
N ARG A 321 17.65 -13.75 30.92
CA ARG A 321 16.91 -14.49 29.89
C ARG A 321 15.51 -14.83 30.37
N ILE A 322 14.51 -14.62 29.50
CA ILE A 322 13.11 -14.93 29.77
C ILE A 322 12.97 -16.44 29.99
N ARG A 323 12.30 -16.80 31.08
CA ARG A 323 11.85 -18.17 31.38
C ARG A 323 10.40 -18.13 31.84
N LEU A 324 9.56 -18.96 31.26
CA LEU A 324 8.14 -19.02 31.58
C LEU A 324 7.89 -19.98 32.74
N ALA A 325 6.98 -19.58 33.63
CA ALA A 325 6.52 -20.38 34.76
C ALA A 325 5.70 -21.57 34.26
N ARG A 326 5.99 -22.75 34.81
CA ARG A 326 5.22 -23.95 34.50
C ARG A 326 3.80 -23.82 35.03
N GLN A 327 2.82 -24.31 34.26
CA GLN A 327 1.42 -24.30 34.67
C GLN A 327 1.16 -25.31 35.79
N CYS A 328 0.13 -25.04 36.60
CA CYS A 328 -0.28 -25.90 37.71
C CYS A 328 -1.55 -26.69 37.37
N PRO A 329 -1.70 -27.93 37.87
CA PRO A 329 -2.95 -28.69 37.77
C PRO A 329 -4.10 -28.07 38.59
N SER A 330 -3.76 -27.31 39.63
CA SER A 330 -4.68 -26.75 40.62
C SER A 330 -4.42 -25.25 40.84
N ARG A 331 -5.08 -24.66 41.85
CA ARG A 331 -4.98 -23.23 42.18
C ARG A 331 -3.51 -22.82 42.42
N LYS A 332 -3.14 -21.70 41.80
CA LYS A 332 -1.83 -21.05 41.92
C LYS A 332 -1.72 -20.39 43.29
N MET A 333 -0.56 -20.51 43.93
CA MET A 333 -0.23 -19.73 45.12
C MET A 333 0.82 -18.68 44.75
N PHE A 334 0.58 -17.43 45.14
CA PHE A 334 1.49 -16.32 44.93
C PHE A 334 2.16 -15.98 46.24
N ILE A 335 3.49 -15.92 46.23
CA ILE A 335 4.32 -15.65 47.40
C ILE A 335 5.26 -14.51 47.06
N VAL A 336 5.39 -13.55 47.97
CA VAL A 336 6.29 -12.41 47.78
C VAL A 336 7.72 -12.84 48.13
N GLU A 337 8.63 -12.74 47.17
CA GLU A 337 10.07 -12.95 47.35
C GLU A 337 10.80 -11.73 46.78
N ASN A 338 11.72 -11.15 47.55
CA ASN A 338 12.50 -9.96 47.13
C ASN A 338 11.61 -8.84 46.52
N ASP A 339 10.48 -8.56 47.17
CA ASP A 339 9.47 -7.56 46.77
C ASP A 339 8.66 -7.83 45.49
N TYR A 340 8.81 -8.97 44.83
CA TYR A 340 7.98 -9.37 43.68
C TYR A 340 7.21 -10.67 43.93
N SER A 341 6.12 -10.84 43.18
CA SER A 341 5.27 -12.04 43.28
C SER A 341 5.87 -13.21 42.53
N VAL A 342 6.13 -14.32 43.24
CA VAL A 342 6.56 -15.58 42.65
C VAL A 342 5.40 -16.58 42.66
N HIS A 343 5.24 -17.25 41.53
CA HIS A 343 4.23 -18.26 41.31
C HIS A 343 4.69 -19.65 41.78
N TYR A 344 3.85 -20.31 42.59
CA TYR A 344 4.03 -21.68 43.07
C TYR A 344 2.78 -22.53 42.81
N CYS A 345 2.99 -23.80 42.45
CA CYS A 345 1.95 -24.81 42.38
C CYS A 345 1.77 -25.50 43.74
N SER A 346 0.55 -25.94 44.06
CA SER A 346 0.27 -26.50 45.40
C SER A 346 0.99 -27.83 45.70
N GLU A 347 1.25 -28.66 44.68
CA GLU A 347 1.84 -30.00 44.86
C GLU A 347 2.80 -30.37 43.73
N LYS A 348 2.42 -30.14 42.47
CA LYS A 348 3.25 -30.39 41.29
C LYS A 348 2.97 -29.40 40.17
N CYS A 349 3.92 -29.22 39.26
CA CYS A 349 3.66 -28.58 37.98
C CYS A 349 3.06 -29.59 36.98
N LEU A 350 2.40 -29.08 35.94
CA LEU A 350 2.04 -29.88 34.78
C LEU A 350 3.30 -30.20 33.96
N ASP A 351 3.27 -31.36 33.31
CA ASP A 351 4.35 -31.82 32.43
C ASP A 351 4.46 -30.92 31.19
N GLU A 352 3.31 -30.48 30.67
CA GLU A 352 3.19 -29.53 29.57
C GLU A 352 2.74 -28.16 30.08
N THR A 353 3.29 -27.10 29.50
CA THR A 353 2.92 -25.72 29.79
C THR A 353 2.56 -25.06 28.47
N HIS A 354 1.39 -24.41 28.42
CA HIS A 354 0.85 -23.82 27.20
C HIS A 354 0.89 -22.30 27.22
N CYS A 355 1.13 -21.71 26.06
CA CYS A 355 0.94 -20.30 25.76
C CYS A 355 -0.05 -20.20 24.60
N GLY A 356 -1.32 -19.95 24.92
CA GLY A 356 -2.42 -20.19 23.98
C GLY A 356 -2.55 -21.69 23.70
N ASP A 357 -2.63 -22.05 22.42
CA ASP A 357 -2.71 -23.44 21.97
C ASP A 357 -1.31 -24.09 21.78
N ILE A 358 -0.23 -23.37 22.07
CA ILE A 358 1.15 -23.78 21.80
C ILE A 358 1.79 -24.37 23.06
N ILE A 359 2.39 -25.55 22.95
CA ILE A 359 3.23 -26.13 24.01
C ILE A 359 4.55 -25.36 24.06
N VAL A 360 4.85 -24.79 25.23
CA VAL A 360 6.09 -24.05 25.49
C VAL A 360 7.27 -25.03 25.57
N PRO A 361 8.33 -24.83 24.77
CA PRO A 361 9.52 -25.69 24.80
C PRO A 361 10.21 -25.70 26.18
N TYR A 362 10.79 -26.84 26.56
CA TYR A 362 11.47 -27.02 27.85
C TYR A 362 12.55 -25.95 28.09
N GLU A 363 13.26 -25.57 27.03
CA GLU A 363 14.35 -24.61 27.01
C GLU A 363 13.88 -23.21 27.42
N HIS A 364 12.60 -22.91 27.21
CA HIS A 364 11.98 -21.63 27.56
C HIS A 364 11.36 -21.67 28.96
N LEU A 365 11.31 -22.82 29.64
CA LEU A 365 10.67 -22.97 30.95
C LEU A 365 11.66 -22.78 32.10
N GLN A 366 11.17 -22.24 33.22
CA GLN A 366 11.89 -22.31 34.48
C GLN A 366 11.65 -23.67 35.17
N GLN A 367 12.45 -23.95 36.20
CA GLN A 367 12.27 -25.10 37.08
C GLN A 367 10.90 -25.05 37.77
N CYS A 368 10.37 -26.20 38.15
CA CYS A 368 9.05 -26.28 38.75
C CYS A 368 9.09 -25.68 40.17
N HIS A 369 8.17 -24.76 40.46
CA HIS A 369 8.04 -24.15 41.78
C HIS A 369 6.81 -24.77 42.45
N VAL A 370 6.99 -25.49 43.56
CA VAL A 370 5.87 -26.09 44.31
C VAL A 370 5.89 -25.64 45.75
N CYS A 371 4.73 -25.52 46.36
CA CYS A 371 4.61 -25.12 47.74
C CYS A 371 3.38 -25.75 48.39
N ASN A 372 3.61 -26.49 49.47
CA ASN A 372 2.56 -27.24 50.14
C ASN A 372 1.61 -26.33 50.94
N LYS A 373 0.54 -26.92 51.51
CA LYS A 373 -0.45 -26.18 52.33
C LYS A 373 0.14 -25.49 53.57
N ASP A 374 1.28 -25.98 54.08
CA ASP A 374 2.02 -25.39 55.20
C ASP A 374 2.98 -24.26 54.76
N ARG A 375 2.90 -23.81 53.50
CA ARG A 375 3.80 -22.83 52.87
C ARG A 375 5.28 -23.23 52.87
N LYS A 376 5.59 -24.53 52.90
CA LYS A 376 6.93 -25.03 52.60
C LYS A 376 7.10 -25.13 51.10
N CYS A 377 7.93 -24.25 50.56
CA CYS A 377 8.13 -24.13 49.12
C CYS A 377 9.47 -24.70 48.70
N GLU A 378 9.48 -25.41 47.57
CA GLU A 378 10.66 -25.99 46.98
C GLU A 378 10.66 -25.74 45.46
N ARG A 379 11.87 -25.78 44.88
CA ARG A 379 12.07 -25.61 43.45
C ARG A 379 12.67 -26.90 42.91
N ILE A 380 11.92 -27.60 42.05
CA ILE A 380 12.20 -28.96 41.57
C ILE A 380 12.67 -28.92 40.11
N GLY A 381 13.71 -29.69 39.81
CA GLY A 381 14.26 -29.83 38.46
C GLY A 381 15.27 -28.73 38.13
N THR A 382 15.54 -28.54 36.84
CA THR A 382 16.50 -27.55 36.34
C THR A 382 15.80 -26.50 35.47
N ASN A 383 16.37 -25.31 35.42
CA ASN A 383 15.93 -24.28 34.50
C ASN A 383 16.31 -24.65 33.06
N GLY A 384 15.44 -24.32 32.10
CA GLY A 384 15.80 -24.26 30.70
C GLY A 384 16.86 -23.18 30.42
N SER A 385 17.42 -23.19 29.22
CA SER A 385 18.45 -22.24 28.79
C SER A 385 17.97 -20.78 28.78
N GLY A 386 16.65 -20.57 28.67
CA GLY A 386 15.98 -19.27 28.60
C GLY A 386 16.24 -18.55 27.27
N VAL A 387 15.36 -17.59 26.95
CA VAL A 387 15.44 -16.81 25.71
C VAL A 387 16.06 -15.44 25.98
N ASN A 388 17.08 -15.06 25.19
CA ASN A 388 17.69 -13.74 25.25
C ASN A 388 16.90 -12.75 24.37
N ALA A 389 15.82 -12.20 24.91
CA ALA A 389 14.96 -11.23 24.26
C ALA A 389 14.18 -10.44 25.32
N GLU A 390 13.45 -9.40 24.91
CA GLU A 390 12.59 -8.59 25.79
C GLU A 390 11.12 -9.04 25.76
N PHE A 391 10.75 -9.80 24.73
CA PHE A 391 9.44 -10.43 24.56
C PHE A 391 9.54 -11.71 23.72
N ILE A 392 8.75 -12.73 24.03
CA ILE A 392 8.61 -13.95 23.22
C ILE A 392 7.24 -14.00 22.55
N LEU A 393 7.22 -14.10 21.23
CA LEU A 393 6.01 -14.29 20.44
C LEU A 393 5.95 -15.72 19.92
N TYR A 394 5.02 -16.52 20.44
CA TYR A 394 4.74 -17.86 19.95
C TYR A 394 3.74 -17.81 18.79
N VAL A 395 4.06 -18.42 17.67
CA VAL A 395 3.24 -18.37 16.45
C VAL A 395 2.82 -19.77 16.04
N SER A 396 1.51 -19.99 15.93
CA SER A 396 0.91 -21.23 15.45
C SER A 396 0.02 -21.01 14.23
N ALA A 397 -0.32 -22.11 13.57
CA ALA A 397 -1.33 -22.15 12.53
C ALA A 397 -2.24 -23.37 12.74
N LEU A 398 -3.14 -23.26 13.73
CA LEU A 398 -4.07 -24.30 14.15
C LEU A 398 -5.50 -23.91 13.81
N ASP A 399 -6.28 -24.90 13.39
CA ASP A 399 -7.72 -24.74 13.19
C ASP A 399 -8.43 -25.00 14.54
N THR A 400 -8.93 -23.95 15.16
CA THR A 400 -9.53 -23.99 16.51
C THR A 400 -10.96 -23.42 16.48
N ASN A 401 -11.73 -23.58 17.56
CA ASN A 401 -13.08 -23.01 17.60
C ASN A 401 -13.07 -21.47 17.51
N ARG A 402 -11.95 -20.83 17.89
CA ARG A 402 -11.77 -19.37 17.76
C ARG A 402 -11.63 -18.92 16.31
N CYS A 403 -11.36 -19.88 15.44
CA CYS A 403 -11.16 -19.73 14.04
C CYS A 403 -12.52 -19.92 13.27
N GLU A 404 -13.55 -20.50 13.89
CA GLU A 404 -14.88 -20.70 13.29
C GLU A 404 -15.59 -19.43 12.77
N PRO A 405 -15.55 -18.26 13.44
CA PRO A 405 -16.21 -17.07 12.92
C PRO A 405 -15.62 -16.70 11.58
N ILE A 406 -16.48 -16.56 10.57
CA ILE A 406 -16.09 -16.47 9.16
C ILE A 406 -14.94 -15.48 8.97
N ASP A 407 -14.99 -14.29 9.59
CA ASP A 407 -14.05 -13.18 9.37
C ASP A 407 -12.76 -13.18 10.21
N THR A 408 -12.54 -14.18 11.07
CA THR A 408 -11.32 -14.26 11.89
C THR A 408 -10.12 -14.71 11.05
N LEU A 409 -9.05 -13.93 11.04
CA LEU A 409 -7.80 -14.26 10.34
C LEU A 409 -6.72 -14.78 11.29
N ALA A 410 -6.65 -14.21 12.49
CA ALA A 410 -5.76 -14.64 13.55
C ALA A 410 -6.41 -14.33 14.90
N THR A 411 -5.84 -14.91 15.96
CA THR A 411 -6.21 -14.60 17.35
C THR A 411 -4.97 -14.55 18.20
N ALA A 412 -4.99 -13.77 19.28
CA ALA A 412 -3.83 -13.61 20.15
C ALA A 412 -4.19 -13.45 21.61
N SER A 413 -3.21 -13.74 22.46
CA SER A 413 -3.30 -13.50 23.90
C SER A 413 -1.91 -13.38 24.52
N PHE A 414 -1.80 -12.60 25.59
CA PHE A 414 -0.60 -12.64 26.44
C PHE A 414 -0.58 -13.95 27.26
N CYS A 415 0.61 -14.40 27.62
CA CYS A 415 0.82 -15.66 28.32
C CYS A 415 1.39 -15.48 29.73
N GLN A 416 2.29 -14.52 29.91
CA GLN A 416 2.94 -14.28 31.19
C GLN A 416 3.38 -12.82 31.34
N LEU A 417 3.24 -12.31 32.56
CA LEU A 417 3.76 -11.02 32.99
C LEU A 417 5.12 -11.18 33.67
N GLU A 418 5.94 -10.13 33.57
CA GLU A 418 7.15 -9.94 34.35
C GLU A 418 6.80 -9.78 35.84
N PRO A 419 7.48 -10.48 36.77
CA PRO A 419 7.18 -10.40 38.21
C PRO A 419 7.32 -9.01 38.83
N GLU A 420 8.24 -8.19 38.33
CA GLU A 420 8.60 -6.90 38.95
C GLU A 420 7.73 -5.75 38.43
N GLN A 421 7.56 -5.67 37.10
CA GLN A 421 6.95 -4.53 36.42
C GLN A 421 5.54 -4.83 35.86
N ASP A 422 5.04 -6.05 36.05
CA ASP A 422 3.78 -6.55 35.50
C ASP A 422 3.65 -6.46 33.97
N ARG A 423 4.77 -6.23 33.26
CA ARG A 423 4.78 -6.09 31.81
C ARG A 423 4.64 -7.47 31.13
N PRO A 424 3.86 -7.61 30.06
CA PRO A 424 3.87 -8.83 29.26
C PRO A 424 5.27 -9.16 28.71
N ILE A 425 5.72 -10.40 28.93
CA ILE A 425 7.00 -10.92 28.44
C ILE A 425 6.85 -12.07 27.44
N ALA A 426 5.64 -12.63 27.32
CA ALA A 426 5.32 -13.60 26.30
C ALA A 426 3.86 -13.50 25.87
N GLY A 427 3.60 -13.81 24.61
CA GLY A 427 2.26 -13.93 24.04
C GLY A 427 2.24 -14.92 22.88
N ASN A 428 1.04 -15.31 22.46
CA ASN A 428 0.82 -16.18 21.32
C ASN A 428 -0.03 -15.50 20.25
N ILE A 429 0.18 -15.91 19.01
CA ILE A 429 -0.67 -15.63 17.86
C ILE A 429 -0.95 -16.94 17.15
N ASN A 430 -2.22 -17.23 16.91
CA ASN A 430 -2.66 -18.33 16.05
C ASN A 430 -3.23 -17.78 14.75
N VAL A 431 -2.61 -18.11 13.61
CA VAL A 431 -3.10 -17.74 12.27
C VAL A 431 -3.98 -18.85 11.71
N CYS A 432 -5.21 -18.51 11.33
CA CYS A 432 -6.21 -19.47 10.89
C CYS A 432 -5.88 -20.10 9.51
N PRO A 433 -5.58 -21.41 9.41
CA PRO A 433 -4.98 -21.99 8.19
C PRO A 433 -5.83 -21.96 6.93
N TRP A 434 -7.15 -22.14 7.00
CA TRP A 434 -7.99 -22.18 5.77
C TRP A 434 -8.03 -20.83 5.06
N ARG A 435 -7.71 -19.73 5.75
CA ARG A 435 -7.60 -18.39 5.16
C ARG A 435 -6.37 -18.22 4.28
N LEU A 436 -5.42 -19.16 4.36
CA LEU A 436 -4.18 -19.15 3.61
C LEU A 436 -4.25 -19.99 2.32
N ARG A 437 -5.41 -20.54 1.95
CA ARG A 437 -5.53 -21.46 0.79
C ARG A 437 -6.06 -20.77 -0.49
N GLY A 438 -5.44 -21.10 -1.63
CA GLY A 438 -5.86 -20.72 -3.00
C GLY A 438 -5.39 -19.33 -3.47
N ASP A 439 -5.88 -18.87 -4.63
CA ASP A 439 -5.47 -17.61 -5.31
C ASP A 439 -5.71 -16.32 -4.49
N ARG A 440 -6.20 -16.43 -3.25
CA ARG A 440 -6.40 -15.31 -2.30
C ARG A 440 -5.12 -14.96 -1.51
N ILE A 441 -4.13 -15.86 -1.49
CA ILE A 441 -2.87 -15.77 -0.74
C ILE A 441 -2.14 -14.41 -0.89
N TRP A 442 -1.95 -13.93 -2.12
CA TRP A 442 -1.21 -12.67 -2.38
C TRP A 442 -2.08 -11.42 -2.26
N ARG A 443 -3.40 -11.58 -2.37
CA ARG A 443 -4.36 -10.46 -2.35
C ARG A 443 -4.55 -9.90 -0.94
N ASP A 444 -4.32 -10.73 0.07
CA ASP A 444 -4.57 -10.41 1.48
C ASP A 444 -3.28 -10.20 2.30
N PHE A 445 -2.09 -10.11 1.69
CA PHE A 445 -0.84 -9.98 2.46
C PHE A 445 -0.82 -8.72 3.34
N ASP A 446 -1.17 -7.55 2.81
CA ASP A 446 -1.25 -6.31 3.61
C ASP A 446 -2.28 -6.41 4.73
N ARG A 447 -3.42 -7.06 4.46
CA ARG A 447 -4.46 -7.33 5.45
C ARG A 447 -3.96 -8.27 6.54
N LEU A 448 -3.21 -9.30 6.17
CA LEU A 448 -2.58 -10.24 7.11
C LEU A 448 -1.55 -9.53 7.97
N VAL A 449 -0.65 -8.74 7.39
CA VAL A 449 0.32 -7.91 8.12
C VAL A 449 -0.39 -6.96 9.10
N SER A 450 -1.45 -6.29 8.66
CA SER A 450 -2.24 -5.41 9.51
C SER A 450 -2.90 -6.18 10.66
N THR A 451 -3.44 -7.36 10.38
CA THR A 451 -4.06 -8.21 11.40
C THR A 451 -3.03 -8.72 12.40
N ILE A 452 -1.84 -9.14 11.97
CA ILE A 452 -0.80 -9.57 12.89
C ILE A 452 -0.30 -8.40 13.75
N LYS A 453 -0.23 -7.17 13.21
CA LYS A 453 0.07 -5.98 14.02
C LYS A 453 -0.98 -5.74 15.11
N HIS A 454 -2.25 -5.91 14.79
CA HIS A 454 -3.38 -5.86 15.73
C HIS A 454 -3.26 -6.95 16.80
N GLU A 455 -3.05 -8.20 16.40
CA GLU A 455 -2.89 -9.33 17.32
C GLU A 455 -1.71 -9.15 18.28
N ILE A 456 -0.58 -8.60 17.81
CA ILE A 456 0.56 -8.28 18.68
C ILE A 456 0.14 -7.28 19.78
N LEU A 457 -0.72 -6.29 19.50
CA LEU A 457 -1.19 -5.34 20.51
C LEU A 457 -1.98 -5.99 21.65
N HIS A 458 -2.78 -7.03 21.34
CA HIS A 458 -3.43 -7.83 22.38
C HIS A 458 -2.43 -8.58 23.28
N THR A 459 -1.26 -8.93 22.74
CA THR A 459 -0.19 -9.56 23.53
C THR A 459 0.63 -8.57 24.36
N LEU A 460 0.67 -7.28 23.95
CA LEU A 460 1.53 -6.27 24.56
C LEU A 460 0.81 -5.36 25.56
N VAL A 461 -0.43 -4.95 25.28
CA VAL A 461 -1.10 -3.93 26.11
C VAL A 461 -2.62 -4.03 26.14
N PHE A 462 -3.25 -4.37 25.01
CA PHE A 462 -4.69 -4.18 24.85
C PHE A 462 -5.44 -5.48 25.11
N SER A 463 -5.50 -5.87 26.37
CA SER A 463 -6.28 -7.02 26.80
C SER A 463 -6.95 -6.73 28.14
N SER A 464 -8.19 -7.21 28.32
CA SER A 464 -8.95 -7.01 29.56
C SER A 464 -8.20 -7.52 30.79
N GLY A 465 -7.39 -8.58 30.64
CA GLY A 465 -6.54 -9.12 31.69
C GLY A 465 -5.30 -8.27 32.03
N LEU A 466 -4.98 -7.24 31.25
CA LEU A 466 -3.79 -6.41 31.42
C LEU A 466 -4.06 -5.07 32.10
N PHE A 467 -5.25 -4.49 31.97
CA PHE A 467 -5.54 -3.14 32.45
C PHE A 467 -5.35 -2.95 33.96
N ALA A 468 -5.67 -3.97 34.76
CA ALA A 468 -5.45 -3.92 36.20
C ALA A 468 -3.95 -3.82 36.56
N PHE A 469 -3.07 -4.19 35.65
CA PHE A 469 -1.63 -4.21 35.86
C PHE A 469 -0.90 -2.94 35.43
N PHE A 470 -1.61 -1.97 34.84
CA PHE A 470 -0.99 -0.73 34.40
C PHE A 470 -0.36 0.04 35.56
N ARG A 471 0.72 0.75 35.21
CA ARG A 471 1.53 1.56 36.13
C ARG A 471 1.64 2.99 35.63
N ASP A 472 1.77 3.91 36.56
CA ASP A 472 1.97 5.32 36.23
C ASP A 472 3.38 5.60 35.69
N SER A 473 3.67 6.87 35.40
CA SER A 473 4.98 7.28 34.87
C SER A 473 6.15 7.03 35.82
N ASN A 474 5.89 6.87 37.12
CA ASN A 474 6.90 6.58 38.14
C ASN A 474 7.07 5.07 38.38
N GLY A 475 6.28 4.23 37.70
CA GLY A 475 6.26 2.78 37.89
C GLY A 475 5.32 2.31 38.99
N GLU A 476 4.53 3.19 39.60
CA GLU A 476 3.59 2.82 40.67
C GLU A 476 2.29 2.24 40.09
N PRO A 477 1.76 1.13 40.65
CA PRO A 477 0.50 0.54 40.17
C PRO A 477 -0.69 1.51 40.24
N PHE A 478 -1.44 1.63 39.14
CA PHE A 478 -2.71 2.38 39.17
C PHE A 478 -3.78 1.66 40.00
N THR A 479 -3.73 0.34 40.05
CA THR A 479 -4.67 -0.52 40.78
C THR A 479 -4.01 -1.05 42.04
N GLU A 480 -4.70 -0.91 43.16
CA GLU A 480 -4.21 -1.31 44.47
C GLU A 480 -3.82 -2.80 44.50
N ARG A 481 -2.63 -3.08 45.05
CA ARG A 481 -2.09 -4.44 45.20
C ARG A 481 -2.39 -5.02 46.57
N ASP A 482 -2.68 -6.32 46.64
CA ASP A 482 -2.73 -7.08 47.89
C ASP A 482 -1.31 -7.18 48.48
N PRO A 483 -1.05 -6.76 49.72
CA PRO A 483 0.26 -6.88 50.35
C PRO A 483 0.80 -8.32 50.41
N ALA A 484 -0.08 -9.32 50.50
CA ALA A 484 0.31 -10.72 50.62
C ALA A 484 0.72 -11.37 49.30
N THR A 485 0.20 -10.87 48.17
CA THR A 485 0.47 -11.46 46.85
C THR A 485 1.17 -10.50 45.89
N ARG A 486 1.09 -9.19 46.11
CA ARG A 486 1.44 -8.10 45.19
C ARG A 486 0.62 -8.04 43.89
N TRP A 487 -0.43 -8.85 43.76
CA TRP A 487 -1.38 -8.81 42.64
C TRP A 487 -2.55 -7.85 42.92
N PRO A 488 -3.32 -7.42 41.90
CA PRO A 488 -4.49 -6.57 42.12
C PRO A 488 -5.48 -7.21 43.10
N LYS A 489 -6.03 -6.43 44.04
CA LYS A 489 -6.91 -6.95 45.10
C LYS A 489 -8.24 -7.52 44.60
N ALA A 490 -8.83 -6.88 43.60
CA ALA A 490 -10.16 -7.23 43.08
C ALA A 490 -10.05 -8.17 41.87
N TYR A 491 -10.75 -9.30 41.93
CA TYR A 491 -10.81 -10.29 40.87
C TYR A 491 -12.26 -10.60 40.50
N ASP A 492 -12.58 -10.51 39.23
CA ASP A 492 -13.90 -10.87 38.70
C ASP A 492 -13.91 -12.36 38.33
N GLU A 493 -14.58 -13.18 39.14
CA GLU A 493 -14.67 -14.62 38.90
C GLU A 493 -15.46 -14.99 37.64
N LYS A 494 -16.38 -14.12 37.18
CA LYS A 494 -17.17 -14.40 35.98
C LYS A 494 -16.36 -14.16 34.72
N LEU A 495 -15.59 -13.06 34.70
CA LEU A 495 -14.74 -12.69 33.56
C LEU A 495 -13.34 -13.29 33.65
N GLN A 496 -12.97 -13.89 34.79
CA GLN A 496 -11.66 -14.47 35.07
C GLN A 496 -10.50 -13.48 34.92
N VAL A 497 -10.75 -12.20 35.23
CA VAL A 497 -9.76 -11.11 35.13
C VAL A 497 -9.73 -10.26 36.40
N TYR A 498 -8.60 -9.60 36.65
CA TYR A 498 -8.50 -8.63 37.73
C TYR A 498 -9.20 -7.33 37.35
N THR A 499 -9.90 -6.72 38.32
CA THR A 499 -10.65 -5.49 38.11
C THR A 499 -9.70 -4.28 38.21
N PRO A 500 -9.57 -3.47 37.15
CA PRO A 500 -8.76 -2.25 37.19
C PRO A 500 -9.40 -1.17 38.07
N SER A 501 -8.59 -0.22 38.56
CA SER A 501 -9.11 0.94 39.28
C SER A 501 -9.77 1.96 38.35
N ASP A 502 -10.57 2.85 38.93
CA ASP A 502 -11.21 3.99 38.25
C ASP A 502 -10.22 5.00 37.63
N LYS A 503 -8.91 4.84 37.88
CA LYS A 503 -7.84 5.60 37.22
C LYS A 503 -7.50 5.05 35.83
N VAL A 504 -7.83 3.79 35.56
CA VAL A 504 -7.57 3.13 34.27
C VAL A 504 -8.88 2.97 33.50
N LEU A 505 -9.87 2.28 34.06
CA LEU A 505 -11.19 2.10 33.46
C LEU A 505 -12.26 2.72 34.33
N LYS A 506 -13.15 3.50 33.72
CA LYS A 506 -14.22 4.18 34.43
C LYS A 506 -15.54 4.00 33.70
N GLN A 507 -16.58 3.64 34.45
CA GLN A 507 -17.95 3.64 33.93
C GLN A 507 -18.52 5.05 33.96
N ILE A 508 -19.03 5.50 32.82
CA ILE A 508 -19.61 6.82 32.63
C ILE A 508 -21.05 6.65 32.18
N VAL A 509 -21.98 7.29 32.91
CA VAL A 509 -23.40 7.28 32.55
C VAL A 509 -23.73 8.52 31.72
N ARG A 510 -24.05 8.32 30.43
CA ARG A 510 -24.62 9.37 29.58
C ARG A 510 -26.13 9.40 29.80
N LYS A 511 -26.60 10.48 30.43
CA LYS A 511 -28.03 10.77 30.59
C LYS A 511 -28.59 11.29 29.27
N ASN A 512 -29.89 11.08 29.04
CA ASN A 512 -30.60 11.57 27.86
C ASN A 512 -30.02 11.07 26.53
N TRP A 513 -29.54 9.83 26.49
CA TRP A 513 -29.10 9.19 25.25
C TRP A 513 -30.29 9.02 24.30
N LYS A 514 -30.24 9.67 23.13
CA LYS A 514 -31.36 9.72 22.20
C LYS A 514 -31.47 8.41 21.43
N ILE A 515 -32.67 7.82 21.44
CA ILE A 515 -33.04 6.62 20.68
C ILE A 515 -34.34 6.88 19.91
N ARG A 516 -34.74 5.96 19.05
CA ARG A 516 -36.02 6.01 18.36
C ARG A 516 -37.16 6.07 19.37
N GLY A 517 -37.98 7.11 19.28
CA GLY A 517 -39.15 7.29 20.14
C GLY A 517 -38.87 7.65 21.61
N GLY A 518 -37.63 7.97 22.01
CA GLY A 518 -37.38 8.33 23.42
C GLY A 518 -35.93 8.66 23.79
N LEU A 519 -35.70 8.73 25.11
CA LEU A 519 -34.40 8.95 25.73
C LEU A 519 -34.12 7.82 26.73
N MET A 520 -32.86 7.44 26.89
CA MET A 520 -32.45 6.47 27.90
C MET A 520 -31.12 6.86 28.57
N ASN A 521 -30.75 6.14 29.63
CA ASN A 521 -29.40 6.22 30.19
C ASN A 521 -28.53 5.17 29.50
N LYS A 522 -27.36 5.58 28.98
CA LYS A 522 -26.36 4.67 28.42
C LYS A 522 -25.15 4.61 29.35
N ILE A 523 -24.75 3.40 29.72
CA ILE A 523 -23.50 3.15 30.46
C ILE A 523 -22.40 2.92 29.42
N ILE A 524 -21.32 3.68 29.53
CA ILE A 524 -20.17 3.63 28.64
C ILE A 524 -18.94 3.31 29.49
N LEU A 525 -18.17 2.31 29.09
CA LEU A 525 -16.89 2.03 29.73
C LEU A 525 -15.79 2.79 29.00
N MET A 526 -15.04 3.60 29.73
CA MET A 526 -13.98 4.43 29.19
C MET A 526 -12.62 4.06 29.77
N LEU A 527 -11.60 4.05 28.92
CA LEU A 527 -10.20 4.06 29.32
C LEU A 527 -9.75 5.51 29.53
N VAL A 528 -9.41 5.84 30.77
CA VAL A 528 -9.27 7.23 31.25
C VAL A 528 -7.84 7.62 31.65
N THR A 529 -6.85 6.85 31.17
CA THR A 529 -5.44 7.13 31.46
C THR A 529 -4.98 8.46 30.86
N PRO A 530 -3.96 9.12 31.42
CA PRO A 530 -3.67 10.54 31.15
C PRO A 530 -3.38 10.88 29.68
N LYS A 531 -2.53 10.12 28.98
CA LYS A 531 -2.19 10.40 27.58
C LYS A 531 -3.32 10.00 26.64
N VAL A 532 -3.98 8.87 26.90
CA VAL A 532 -5.18 8.47 26.14
C VAL A 532 -6.23 9.56 26.20
N GLN A 533 -6.53 10.09 27.40
CA GLN A 533 -7.44 11.20 27.59
C GLN A 533 -6.98 12.46 26.83
N ALA A 534 -5.69 12.81 26.89
CA ALA A 534 -5.16 13.97 26.18
C ALA A 534 -5.34 13.84 24.65
N ILE A 535 -4.98 12.68 24.08
CA ILE A 535 -5.08 12.41 22.64
C ILE A 535 -6.53 12.45 22.17
N VAL A 536 -7.49 11.86 22.88
CA VAL A 536 -8.89 11.90 22.43
C VAL A 536 -9.50 13.30 22.56
N ARG A 537 -9.12 14.07 23.58
CA ARG A 537 -9.58 15.46 23.72
C ARG A 537 -9.11 16.32 22.56
N GLU A 538 -7.84 16.18 22.17
CA GLU A 538 -7.27 16.85 21.02
C GLU A 538 -7.94 16.38 19.73
N HIS A 539 -8.02 15.06 19.51
CA HIS A 539 -8.58 14.46 18.30
C HIS A 539 -10.00 14.94 18.02
N PHE A 540 -10.89 14.87 19.03
CA PHE A 540 -12.28 15.31 18.85
C PHE A 540 -12.48 16.82 19.02
N SER A 541 -11.47 17.59 19.44
CA SER A 541 -11.65 18.98 19.92
C SER A 541 -12.69 19.08 21.03
N CYS A 542 -12.62 18.18 22.02
CA CYS A 542 -13.54 18.14 23.16
C CYS A 542 -12.78 18.10 24.49
N SER A 543 -12.55 19.26 25.11
CA SER A 543 -11.78 19.38 26.36
C SER A 543 -12.42 18.68 27.58
N THR A 544 -13.72 18.41 27.54
CA THR A 544 -14.48 17.77 28.64
C THR A 544 -14.64 16.26 28.49
N LEU A 545 -14.01 15.66 27.47
CA LEU A 545 -14.05 14.21 27.27
C LEU A 545 -13.24 13.50 28.36
N GLU A 546 -13.82 12.44 28.93
CA GLU A 546 -13.28 11.74 30.10
C GLU A 546 -12.23 10.70 29.75
N GLY A 547 -12.27 10.12 28.54
CA GLY A 547 -11.35 9.09 28.06
C GLY A 547 -11.79 8.54 26.70
N ALA A 548 -11.17 7.43 26.29
CA ALA A 548 -11.54 6.71 25.07
C ALA A 548 -12.57 5.62 25.39
N GLU A 549 -13.65 5.53 24.61
CA GLU A 549 -14.67 4.49 24.77
C GLU A 549 -14.12 3.13 24.34
N LEU A 550 -14.41 2.09 25.12
CA LEU A 550 -14.14 0.71 24.78
C LEU A 550 -15.38 0.08 24.14
N GLU A 551 -15.13 -0.80 23.17
CA GLU A 551 -16.16 -1.58 22.50
C GLU A 551 -17.02 -2.36 23.50
N ASN A 552 -18.34 -2.24 23.37
CA ASN A 552 -19.32 -2.86 24.28
C ASN A 552 -20.22 -3.89 23.60
N GLN A 553 -19.97 -4.21 22.33
CA GLN A 553 -20.67 -5.22 21.54
C GLN A 553 -19.73 -6.32 21.07
N GLY A 554 -20.30 -7.36 20.46
CA GLY A 554 -19.56 -8.53 19.99
C GLY A 554 -19.36 -9.60 21.07
N SER A 555 -18.38 -10.48 20.84
CA SER A 555 -18.07 -11.58 21.76
C SER A 555 -17.23 -11.12 22.95
N ILE A 556 -16.98 -12.01 23.92
CA ILE A 556 -16.05 -11.75 25.03
C ILE A 556 -14.62 -11.41 24.54
N GLY A 557 -14.24 -11.89 23.35
CA GLY A 557 -12.96 -11.54 22.72
C GLY A 557 -12.94 -10.18 22.02
N THR A 558 -14.10 -9.54 21.86
CA THR A 558 -14.26 -8.26 21.16
C THR A 558 -14.56 -7.12 22.14
N ALA A 559 -15.57 -7.30 22.99
CA ALA A 559 -15.93 -6.32 23.98
C ALA A 559 -14.79 -6.13 25.00
N LEU A 560 -14.57 -4.90 25.46
CA LEU A 560 -13.54 -4.50 26.42
C LEU A 560 -12.07 -4.59 25.93
N THR A 561 -11.81 -5.25 24.80
CA THR A 561 -10.45 -5.44 24.26
C THR A 561 -10.17 -4.60 23.03
N HIS A 562 -11.11 -3.73 22.64
CA HIS A 562 -11.04 -2.89 21.45
C HIS A 562 -11.54 -1.48 21.74
N TRP A 563 -11.15 -0.53 20.88
CA TRP A 563 -11.76 0.80 20.83
C TRP A 563 -13.16 0.74 20.23
N GLU A 564 -14.04 1.60 20.71
CA GLU A 564 -15.41 1.74 20.21
C GLU A 564 -15.44 2.11 18.72
N LYS A 565 -15.98 1.22 17.89
CA LYS A 565 -15.90 1.36 16.43
C LYS A 565 -16.70 2.56 15.92
N ARG A 566 -17.81 2.93 16.57
CA ARG A 566 -18.59 4.14 16.24
C ARG A 566 -17.72 5.41 16.25
N LEU A 567 -16.79 5.49 17.21
CA LEU A 567 -15.96 6.67 17.45
C LEU A 567 -14.59 6.61 16.80
N PHE A 568 -14.08 5.41 16.51
CA PHE A 568 -12.70 5.20 16.08
C PHE A 568 -12.58 4.33 14.85
N GLU A 569 -13.61 4.24 13.98
CA GLU A 569 -13.72 3.35 12.81
C GLU A 569 -12.38 2.85 12.21
N HIS A 570 -11.55 3.77 11.71
CA HIS A 570 -10.29 3.46 11.02
C HIS A 570 -9.11 3.10 11.94
N GLU A 571 -9.28 3.03 13.26
CA GLU A 571 -8.23 2.64 14.19
C GLU A 571 -8.00 1.12 14.12
N ILE A 572 -6.73 0.72 14.16
CA ILE A 572 -6.33 -0.69 14.04
C ILE A 572 -6.96 -1.58 15.11
N MET A 573 -7.19 -1.07 16.32
CA MET A 573 -7.75 -1.78 17.48
C MET A 573 -9.28 -1.63 17.59
N THR A 574 -9.99 -1.40 16.49
CA THR A 574 -11.44 -1.65 16.45
C THR A 574 -11.72 -3.13 16.19
N GLY A 575 -12.85 -3.65 16.68
CA GLY A 575 -13.14 -5.11 16.71
C GLY A 575 -13.40 -5.79 15.36
N THR A 576 -13.25 -5.07 14.24
CA THR A 576 -13.33 -5.64 12.88
C THR A 576 -12.42 -4.85 11.95
N TYR A 577 -11.66 -5.56 11.10
CA TYR A 577 -10.76 -4.96 10.12
C TYR A 577 -11.47 -3.98 9.18
N THR A 578 -10.83 -2.84 8.94
CA THR A 578 -11.23 -1.84 7.93
C THR A 578 -10.13 -1.70 6.89
N GLN A 579 -10.50 -1.36 5.65
CA GLN A 579 -9.56 -1.26 4.52
C GLN A 579 -8.48 -0.18 4.70
N GLU A 580 -8.67 0.74 5.66
CA GLU A 580 -7.73 1.79 6.03
C GLU A 580 -7.45 1.78 7.55
N SER A 581 -7.08 0.62 8.08
CA SER A 581 -6.69 0.51 9.49
C SER A 581 -5.38 1.27 9.77
N VAL A 582 -5.42 2.24 10.69
CA VAL A 582 -4.27 3.04 11.11
C VAL A 582 -3.87 2.73 12.54
N ILE A 583 -2.56 2.61 12.78
CA ILE A 583 -2.01 2.65 14.13
C ILE A 583 -1.94 4.13 14.50
N SER A 584 -2.89 4.59 15.31
CA SER A 584 -3.01 6.00 15.64
C SER A 584 -2.23 6.37 16.90
N ASN A 585 -2.09 7.68 17.15
CA ASN A 585 -1.53 8.17 18.41
C ASN A 585 -2.35 7.73 19.64
N LEU A 586 -3.61 7.34 19.48
CA LEU A 586 -4.44 6.82 20.58
C LEU A 586 -3.90 5.47 21.09
N THR A 587 -3.66 4.52 20.20
CA THR A 587 -3.13 3.20 20.57
C THR A 587 -1.69 3.27 21.03
N LEU A 588 -0.89 4.17 20.45
CA LEU A 588 0.46 4.47 20.93
C LEU A 588 0.44 5.10 22.32
N ALA A 589 -0.51 5.99 22.62
CA ALA A 589 -0.68 6.54 23.96
C ALA A 589 -1.08 5.48 24.99
N LEU A 590 -1.90 4.49 24.61
CA LEU A 590 -2.21 3.36 25.48
C LEU A 590 -0.97 2.52 25.84
N LEU A 591 -0.11 2.24 24.86
CA LEU A 591 1.17 1.57 25.09
C LEU A 591 2.04 2.33 26.09
N GLU A 592 2.07 3.66 25.99
CA GLU A 592 2.86 4.49 26.90
C GLU A 592 2.24 4.62 28.30
N ASP A 593 0.92 4.79 28.38
CA ASP A 593 0.14 4.89 29.62
C ASP A 593 0.07 3.56 30.39
N SER A 594 0.39 2.43 29.75
CA SER A 594 0.56 1.15 30.46
C SER A 594 1.66 1.20 31.51
N GLY A 595 2.60 2.14 31.38
CA GLY A 595 3.80 2.22 32.21
C GLY A 595 4.94 1.32 31.74
N TRP A 596 4.73 0.51 30.70
CA TRP A 596 5.69 -0.52 30.29
C TRP A 596 6.63 -0.11 29.16
N TYR A 597 6.19 0.80 28.29
CA TYR A 597 6.91 1.15 27.08
C TYR A 597 7.12 2.66 26.96
N ASP A 598 8.25 3.07 26.37
CA ASP A 598 8.36 4.38 25.73
C ASP A 598 8.05 4.22 24.24
N VAL A 599 7.37 5.20 23.66
CA VAL A 599 6.74 5.08 22.35
C VAL A 599 7.23 6.19 21.41
N SER A 600 7.54 5.82 20.17
CA SER A 600 7.86 6.76 19.12
C SER A 600 6.62 7.08 18.29
N TYR A 601 6.01 8.25 18.54
CA TYR A 601 4.81 8.72 17.83
C TYR A 601 5.02 8.99 16.33
N GLU A 602 6.26 8.94 15.83
CA GLU A 602 6.55 9.01 14.37
C GLU A 602 5.95 7.82 13.60
N TYR A 603 5.72 6.69 14.27
CA TYR A 603 5.07 5.52 13.71
C TYR A 603 3.54 5.59 13.77
N GLY A 604 3.00 6.61 14.46
CA GLY A 604 1.58 6.90 14.52
C GLY A 604 1.11 7.59 13.25
N LYS A 605 -0.03 7.15 12.72
CA LYS A 605 -0.71 7.77 11.59
C LYS A 605 -1.89 8.62 12.08
N PRO A 606 -2.22 9.73 11.39
CA PRO A 606 -3.40 10.52 11.73
C PRO A 606 -4.68 9.68 11.63
N LEU A 607 -5.47 9.65 12.69
CA LEU A 607 -6.86 9.19 12.63
C LEU A 607 -7.72 10.35 12.12
N LEU A 608 -8.43 10.17 11.01
CA LEU A 608 -9.27 11.23 10.44
C LEU A 608 -10.73 11.12 10.89
N TRP A 609 -11.20 9.90 11.14
CA TRP A 609 -12.57 9.64 11.58
C TRP A 609 -12.86 10.37 12.90
N GLY A 610 -13.93 11.19 12.90
CA GLY A 610 -14.36 11.93 14.08
C GLY A 610 -13.51 13.16 14.44
N ARG A 611 -12.43 13.44 13.71
CA ARG A 611 -11.50 14.52 14.06
C ARG A 611 -12.19 15.88 14.04
N ASN A 612 -12.00 16.67 15.10
CA ASN A 612 -12.56 18.01 15.28
C ASN A 612 -14.10 18.11 15.22
N LEU A 613 -14.84 17.01 15.40
CA LEU A 613 -16.30 17.02 15.38
C LEU A 613 -16.95 17.51 16.70
N GLY A 614 -16.14 17.74 17.74
CA GLY A 614 -16.57 18.33 18.99
C GLY A 614 -17.23 17.36 19.97
N CYS A 615 -17.59 17.90 21.14
CA CYS A 615 -18.19 17.10 22.22
C CYS A 615 -19.53 16.48 21.86
N ASP A 616 -20.33 17.14 21.01
CA ASP A 616 -21.65 16.64 20.61
C ASP A 616 -21.54 15.31 19.84
N PHE A 617 -20.53 15.15 18.99
CA PHE A 617 -20.30 13.90 18.27
C PHE A 617 -19.94 12.75 19.20
N VAL A 618 -18.97 12.98 20.09
CA VAL A 618 -18.37 11.92 20.90
C VAL A 618 -19.23 11.55 22.11
N LYS A 619 -19.92 12.52 22.74
CA LYS A 619 -20.67 12.30 23.99
C LYS A 619 -22.15 11.95 23.80
N THR A 620 -22.67 11.93 22.57
CA THR A 620 -24.09 11.67 22.28
C THR A 620 -24.27 10.52 21.30
N SER A 621 -25.51 10.00 21.22
CA SER A 621 -25.90 8.99 20.24
C SER A 621 -25.70 9.48 18.81
N CYS A 622 -25.37 8.59 17.87
CA CYS A 622 -25.35 8.97 16.44
C CYS A 622 -26.71 9.46 15.95
N LYS A 623 -27.83 9.01 16.54
CA LYS A 623 -29.15 9.59 16.32
C LYS A 623 -29.17 11.09 16.58
N GLN A 624 -28.80 11.51 17.80
CA GLN A 624 -28.78 12.92 18.19
C GLN A 624 -27.87 13.76 17.30
N TRP A 625 -26.70 13.22 16.92
CA TRP A 625 -25.82 13.87 15.96
C TRP A 625 -26.50 14.05 14.59
N ILE A 626 -27.05 12.98 14.02
CA ILE A 626 -27.74 13.00 12.73
C ILE A 626 -28.89 14.01 12.77
N ASP A 627 -29.77 13.92 13.76
CA ASP A 627 -30.92 14.82 13.91
C ASP A 627 -30.45 16.29 13.97
N SER A 628 -29.46 16.61 14.82
CA SER A 628 -28.89 17.95 14.96
C SER A 628 -28.30 18.50 13.66
N LYS A 629 -27.63 17.65 12.87
CA LYS A 629 -27.08 18.04 11.57
C LYS A 629 -28.18 18.28 10.53
N LEU A 630 -29.16 17.39 10.45
CA LEU A 630 -30.27 17.51 9.50
C LEU A 630 -31.16 18.73 9.80
N GLU A 631 -31.45 19.01 11.08
CA GLU A 631 -32.17 20.22 11.51
C GLU A 631 -31.46 21.51 11.06
N LYS A 632 -30.12 21.50 11.09
CA LYS A 632 -29.27 22.60 10.61
C LYS A 632 -29.02 22.59 9.10
N LYS A 633 -29.64 21.67 8.35
CA LYS A 633 -29.39 21.44 6.91
C LYS A 633 -27.91 21.19 6.58
N GLN A 634 -27.18 20.56 7.51
CA GLN A 634 -25.78 20.19 7.37
C GLN A 634 -25.65 18.69 7.04
N SER A 635 -24.50 18.32 6.49
CA SER A 635 -24.14 16.91 6.29
C SER A 635 -24.06 16.18 7.64
N PRO A 636 -24.66 14.98 7.77
CA PRO A 636 -24.53 14.14 8.97
C PRO A 636 -23.19 13.40 9.05
N TYR A 637 -22.22 13.70 8.19
CA TYR A 637 -20.89 13.08 8.17
C TYR A 637 -20.30 12.92 9.60
N PRO A 638 -19.68 11.77 9.91
CA PRO A 638 -19.42 10.63 9.03
C PRO A 638 -20.60 9.67 8.81
N PHE A 639 -21.71 9.87 9.52
CA PHE A 639 -22.91 9.04 9.40
C PHE A 639 -23.73 9.37 8.15
N CYS A 640 -24.68 8.49 7.82
CA CYS A 640 -25.55 8.60 6.64
C CYS A 640 -26.97 8.13 6.92
N ILE A 641 -27.93 8.52 6.05
CA ILE A 641 -29.37 8.23 6.21
C ILE A 641 -30.04 7.69 4.94
N SER A 642 -29.27 7.47 3.86
CA SER A 642 -29.80 7.02 2.58
C SER A 642 -29.82 5.49 2.50
N SER A 643 -30.99 4.90 2.26
CA SER A 643 -31.17 3.45 2.18
C SER A 643 -30.54 2.86 0.91
N SER A 644 -29.86 1.72 1.02
CA SER A 644 -29.46 0.90 -0.13
C SER A 644 -30.63 0.05 -0.65
N LYS A 645 -31.68 0.67 -1.23
CA LYS A 645 -32.63 -0.06 -2.08
C LYS A 645 -32.10 -0.10 -3.53
N PRO A 646 -32.29 -1.20 -4.27
CA PRO A 646 -31.52 -1.56 -5.49
C PRO A 646 -31.58 -0.56 -6.67
N ASN A 647 -32.46 0.44 -6.63
CA ASN A 647 -32.58 1.42 -7.70
C ASN A 647 -31.93 2.80 -7.42
N LEU A 648 -31.40 3.04 -6.21
CA LEU A 648 -30.95 4.37 -5.76
C LEU A 648 -29.76 4.33 -4.79
N SER A 649 -28.83 3.39 -4.95
CA SER A 649 -27.55 3.40 -4.21
C SER A 649 -26.71 4.62 -4.60
N LYS A 650 -26.90 5.74 -3.91
CA LYS A 650 -26.19 6.98 -4.19
C LYS A 650 -24.73 6.85 -3.71
N ARG A 651 -23.84 6.48 -4.62
CA ARG A 651 -22.39 6.63 -4.43
C ARG A 651 -22.07 8.11 -4.26
N ILE A 652 -21.27 8.46 -3.27
CA ILE A 652 -20.84 9.84 -3.02
C ILE A 652 -19.34 9.86 -2.77
N CYS A 653 -18.76 11.04 -2.77
CA CYS A 653 -17.40 11.20 -2.29
C CYS A 653 -17.31 11.13 -0.77
N ASP A 654 -16.22 10.57 -0.27
CA ASP A 654 -15.88 10.71 1.13
C ASP A 654 -15.44 12.15 1.45
N TYR A 655 -15.32 12.46 2.74
CA TYR A 655 -15.02 13.83 3.18
C TYR A 655 -13.65 14.35 2.71
N THR A 656 -12.67 13.47 2.47
CA THR A 656 -11.35 13.87 1.95
C THR A 656 -11.28 13.88 0.42
N TYR A 657 -12.37 13.50 -0.25
CA TYR A 657 -12.47 13.29 -1.68
C TYR A 657 -11.44 12.28 -2.21
N ASP A 658 -10.94 11.35 -1.40
CA ASP A 658 -9.96 10.35 -1.83
C ASP A 658 -10.61 9.10 -2.42
N LYS A 659 -11.90 8.90 -2.15
CA LYS A 659 -12.59 7.66 -2.51
C LYS A 659 -14.09 7.85 -2.70
N VAL A 660 -14.65 6.93 -3.48
CA VAL A 660 -16.10 6.79 -3.66
C VAL A 660 -16.66 5.88 -2.57
N VAL A 661 -17.61 6.37 -1.79
CA VAL A 661 -18.22 5.65 -0.67
C VAL A 661 -19.73 5.48 -0.86
N MET A 662 -20.33 4.60 -0.07
CA MET A 662 -21.76 4.35 -0.06
C MET A 662 -22.27 4.13 1.36
N CYS A 663 -23.46 4.64 1.64
CA CYS A 663 -24.11 4.43 2.93
C CYS A 663 -24.35 2.93 3.18
N ASN A 664 -23.86 2.42 4.30
CA ASN A 664 -23.99 1.02 4.69
C ASN A 664 -25.30 0.72 5.45
N LEU A 665 -26.35 1.52 5.25
CA LEU A 665 -27.66 1.33 5.85
C LEU A 665 -28.38 0.13 5.22
N ILE A 666 -28.71 -0.87 6.05
CA ILE A 666 -29.41 -2.09 5.64
C ILE A 666 -30.69 -2.31 6.46
N GLU A 667 -31.50 -3.25 5.99
CA GLU A 667 -32.65 -3.80 6.70
C GLU A 667 -32.26 -5.15 7.32
N TYR A 668 -32.52 -5.31 8.61
CA TYR A 668 -32.28 -6.54 9.36
C TYR A 668 -33.54 -7.42 9.38
N PRO A 669 -33.40 -8.75 9.42
CA PRO A 669 -34.55 -9.65 9.53
C PRO A 669 -35.26 -9.57 10.89
N THR A 670 -34.57 -9.05 11.91
CA THR A 670 -35.10 -8.83 13.26
C THR A 670 -34.88 -7.39 13.67
N ALA A 671 -35.72 -6.87 14.55
CA ALA A 671 -35.57 -5.52 15.06
C ALA A 671 -34.19 -5.33 15.72
N VAL A 672 -33.55 -4.22 15.39
CA VAL A 672 -32.31 -3.76 16.03
C VAL A 672 -32.59 -3.51 17.52
N PRO A 673 -31.65 -3.81 18.44
CA PRO A 673 -31.84 -3.55 19.86
C PRO A 673 -32.27 -2.11 20.14
N LEU A 674 -33.15 -1.91 21.13
CA LEU A 674 -33.82 -0.64 21.38
C LEU A 674 -32.85 0.54 21.53
N GLU A 675 -31.72 0.30 22.19
CA GLU A 675 -30.66 1.28 22.43
C GLU A 675 -29.93 1.75 21.16
N TYR A 676 -30.08 1.04 20.04
CA TYR A 676 -29.44 1.32 18.76
C TYR A 676 -30.44 1.62 17.63
N GLN A 677 -31.74 1.65 17.92
CA GLN A 677 -32.74 2.12 16.96
C GLN A 677 -32.62 3.65 16.83
N ILE A 678 -32.24 4.17 15.67
CA ILE A 678 -31.92 5.60 15.50
C ILE A 678 -32.91 6.40 14.62
N PHE A 679 -33.78 5.72 13.88
CA PHE A 679 -34.61 6.36 12.85
C PHE A 679 -36.06 6.60 13.29
N ASP A 680 -36.49 7.86 13.33
CA ASP A 680 -37.92 8.21 13.49
C ASP A 680 -38.66 8.25 12.15
N SER A 681 -37.91 8.41 11.05
CA SER A 681 -38.39 8.37 9.67
C SER A 681 -37.25 8.02 8.71
N LEU A 682 -37.54 7.29 7.64
CA LEU A 682 -36.61 7.04 6.54
C LEU A 682 -37.28 7.33 5.19
N PRO A 683 -36.54 7.86 4.19
CA PRO A 683 -37.09 8.05 2.85
C PRO A 683 -37.62 6.73 2.27
N ASN A 684 -38.83 6.76 1.72
CA ASN A 684 -39.49 5.60 1.08
C ASN A 684 -39.87 4.44 2.04
N ILE A 685 -39.94 4.69 3.34
CA ILE A 685 -40.49 3.76 4.34
C ILE A 685 -41.67 4.44 5.02
N THR A 686 -42.88 3.91 4.78
CA THR A 686 -44.13 4.49 5.30
C THR A 686 -44.64 3.80 6.56
N ASP A 687 -44.33 2.52 6.76
CA ASP A 687 -44.67 1.82 7.99
C ASP A 687 -43.64 2.15 9.08
N LYS A 688 -44.11 2.76 10.18
CA LYS A 688 -43.27 3.10 11.32
C LYS A 688 -42.72 1.86 12.02
N ASN A 689 -43.39 0.71 11.96
CA ASN A 689 -42.93 -0.52 12.61
C ASN A 689 -41.70 -1.11 11.90
N GLU A 690 -41.58 -0.91 10.59
CA GLU A 690 -40.41 -1.35 9.82
C GLU A 690 -39.14 -0.59 10.22
N LEU A 691 -39.23 0.66 10.68
CA LEU A 691 -38.07 1.49 11.05
C LEU A 691 -37.18 0.86 12.13
N ALA A 692 -37.74 0.02 13.00
CA ALA A 692 -36.99 -0.68 14.04
C ALA A 692 -36.01 -1.73 13.47
N HIS A 693 -36.17 -2.12 12.20
CA HIS A 693 -35.33 -3.10 11.52
C HIS A 693 -34.17 -2.46 10.74
N PHE A 694 -34.07 -1.13 10.70
CA PHE A 694 -33.04 -0.44 9.93
C PHE A 694 -31.87 0.00 10.80
N GLY A 695 -30.65 -0.24 10.32
CA GLY A 695 -29.39 0.15 10.97
C GLY A 695 -28.20 0.05 10.01
N GLY A 696 -27.05 0.56 10.43
CA GLY A 696 -25.79 0.37 9.72
C GLY A 696 -25.36 -1.10 9.76
N HIS A 697 -24.85 -1.61 8.64
CA HIS A 697 -24.42 -3.01 8.45
C HIS A 697 -23.37 -3.48 9.47
N VAL A 698 -22.55 -2.56 9.99
CA VAL A 698 -21.52 -2.86 10.96
C VAL A 698 -22.07 -2.69 12.37
N MET A 699 -22.47 -3.81 12.98
CA MET A 699 -23.09 -3.83 14.32
C MET A 699 -22.22 -3.14 15.38
N LEU A 700 -20.90 -3.41 15.38
CA LEU A 700 -19.94 -2.84 16.32
C LEU A 700 -19.89 -1.30 16.30
N ALA A 701 -20.32 -0.66 15.21
CA ALA A 701 -20.45 0.79 15.17
C ALA A 701 -21.78 1.28 15.79
N ASP A 702 -22.27 0.63 16.86
CA ASP A 702 -23.58 0.87 17.48
C ASP A 702 -24.77 0.88 16.49
N TYR A 703 -24.69 0.07 15.41
CA TYR A 703 -25.63 0.11 14.28
C TYR A 703 -25.79 1.50 13.64
N CYS A 704 -24.86 2.43 13.89
CA CYS A 704 -24.85 3.74 13.26
C CYS A 704 -24.46 3.57 11.78
N PRO A 705 -25.31 3.96 10.82
CA PRO A 705 -24.99 3.87 9.41
C PRO A 705 -24.02 4.98 9.04
N TYR A 706 -23.01 4.62 8.27
CA TYR A 706 -21.98 5.52 7.78
C TYR A 706 -21.60 5.22 6.33
N ASN A 707 -20.93 6.19 5.71
CA ASN A 707 -20.47 6.03 4.34
C ASN A 707 -19.22 5.14 4.33
N GLN A 708 -19.37 3.95 3.77
CA GLN A 708 -18.36 2.90 3.73
C GLN A 708 -17.72 2.80 2.33
N GLU A 709 -16.42 2.49 2.31
CA GLU A 709 -15.66 2.22 1.10
C GLU A 709 -16.23 1.03 0.30
N LEU A 710 -16.21 1.14 -1.03
CA LEU A 710 -16.70 0.11 -1.93
C LEU A 710 -15.59 -0.86 -2.34
N THR A 711 -15.92 -2.15 -2.36
CA THR A 711 -15.11 -3.22 -2.96
C THR A 711 -15.86 -3.85 -4.12
N TYR A 712 -15.22 -3.95 -5.29
CA TYR A 712 -15.89 -4.43 -6.50
C TYR A 712 -15.81 -5.96 -6.62
N LYS A 713 -16.95 -6.65 -6.42
CA LYS A 713 -17.08 -8.11 -6.57
C LYS A 713 -16.51 -8.56 -7.92
N ASN A 714 -15.55 -9.48 -7.90
CA ASN A 714 -14.82 -10.04 -9.05
C ASN A 714 -13.63 -9.22 -9.61
N SER A 715 -13.17 -8.18 -8.90
CA SER A 715 -11.93 -7.48 -9.23
C SER A 715 -11.11 -7.17 -7.97
N ASN A 716 -9.79 -7.02 -8.09
CA ASN A 716 -8.91 -6.57 -7.00
C ASN A 716 -9.00 -5.04 -6.76
N ARG A 717 -10.12 -4.42 -7.16
CA ARG A 717 -10.31 -2.98 -7.15
C ARG A 717 -11.12 -2.56 -5.95
N ASP A 718 -10.65 -1.53 -5.28
CA ASP A 718 -11.44 -0.75 -4.33
C ASP A 718 -11.86 0.58 -4.98
N SER A 719 -12.29 1.54 -4.18
CA SER A 719 -12.88 2.80 -4.64
C SER A 719 -11.98 4.02 -4.41
N ARG A 720 -10.71 3.81 -4.04
CA ARG A 720 -9.72 4.87 -3.87
C ARG A 720 -9.29 5.43 -5.20
N CYS A 721 -9.47 6.73 -5.38
CA CYS A 721 -9.19 7.43 -6.62
C CYS A 721 -7.69 7.51 -6.92
N TYR A 722 -6.84 7.53 -5.88
CA TYR A 722 -5.40 7.72 -6.01
C TYR A 722 -4.61 6.47 -6.47
N ARG A 723 -5.28 5.32 -6.63
CA ARG A 723 -4.68 4.03 -7.00
C ARG A 723 -4.97 3.69 -8.46
N SER A 724 -3.94 3.68 -9.31
CA SER A 724 -4.10 3.40 -10.75
C SER A 724 -4.61 1.99 -11.04
N GLU A 725 -4.40 1.04 -10.14
CA GLU A 725 -4.92 -0.33 -10.20
C GLU A 725 -6.45 -0.38 -10.16
N ASN A 726 -7.08 0.67 -9.63
CA ASN A 726 -8.53 0.81 -9.57
C ASN A 726 -9.16 1.34 -10.87
N GLN A 727 -8.40 1.56 -11.93
CA GLN A 727 -8.93 2.06 -13.21
C GLN A 727 -10.00 1.10 -13.78
N PRO A 728 -11.23 1.56 -14.06
CA PRO A 728 -12.25 0.73 -14.69
C PRO A 728 -11.88 0.33 -16.12
N PRO A 729 -12.18 -0.92 -16.53
CA PRO A 729 -12.09 -1.32 -17.93
C PRO A 729 -12.88 -0.38 -18.82
N ASN A 730 -12.43 -0.13 -20.06
CA ASN A 730 -13.08 0.80 -20.99
C ASN A 730 -14.57 0.51 -21.20
N LYS A 731 -14.99 -0.77 -21.17
CA LYS A 731 -16.39 -1.16 -21.29
C LYS A 731 -17.24 -0.77 -20.08
N GLU A 732 -16.64 -0.53 -18.92
CA GLU A 732 -17.30 -0.14 -17.68
C GLU A 732 -17.08 1.34 -17.32
N ASN A 733 -16.16 2.03 -18.01
CA ASN A 733 -15.83 3.42 -17.77
C ASN A 733 -16.72 4.41 -18.56
N TYR A 734 -18.00 4.48 -18.22
CA TYR A 734 -18.97 5.34 -18.92
C TYR A 734 -18.98 6.79 -18.43
N ALA A 735 -18.36 7.09 -17.29
CA ALA A 735 -18.25 8.44 -16.74
C ALA A 735 -16.87 9.08 -16.99
N LEU A 736 -16.04 8.46 -17.85
CA LEU A 736 -14.66 8.90 -18.14
C LEU A 736 -13.80 9.06 -16.87
N GLU A 737 -14.00 8.18 -15.89
CA GLU A 737 -13.22 8.13 -14.67
C GLU A 737 -11.74 7.85 -14.98
N LYS A 738 -10.87 8.51 -14.22
CA LYS A 738 -9.43 8.31 -14.27
C LYS A 738 -8.90 8.13 -12.86
N TYR A 739 -8.25 7.00 -12.63
CA TYR A 739 -7.59 6.67 -11.36
C TYR A 739 -6.07 6.82 -11.54
N SER A 740 -5.45 7.64 -10.71
CA SER A 740 -4.00 7.90 -10.67
C SER A 740 -3.66 8.61 -9.37
N SER A 741 -2.37 8.73 -9.03
CA SER A 741 -1.92 9.47 -7.83
C SER A 741 -2.39 10.92 -7.76
N GLU A 742 -2.87 11.48 -8.87
CA GLU A 742 -3.37 12.85 -9.03
C GLU A 742 -4.89 12.89 -9.22
N SER A 743 -5.60 11.84 -8.79
CA SER A 743 -7.05 11.75 -8.89
C SER A 743 -7.74 11.88 -7.54
N LYS A 744 -8.86 12.61 -7.55
CA LYS A 744 -9.80 12.76 -6.42
C LYS A 744 -11.20 12.37 -6.86
N CYS A 745 -12.06 12.11 -5.88
CA CYS A 745 -13.46 11.86 -6.08
C CYS A 745 -14.19 13.17 -6.33
N PHE A 746 -15.09 13.18 -7.31
CA PHE A 746 -16.04 14.26 -7.55
C PHE A 746 -17.46 13.71 -7.58
N ASP A 747 -18.39 14.39 -6.90
CA ASP A 747 -19.80 14.04 -6.94
C ASP A 747 -20.39 14.36 -8.32
N HIS A 748 -21.42 13.63 -8.74
CA HIS A 748 -22.13 13.85 -9.99
C HIS A 748 -23.49 14.51 -9.75
N GLY A 749 -23.79 15.53 -10.55
CA GLY A 749 -25.07 16.25 -10.51
C GLY A 749 -26.18 15.59 -11.33
N SER A 750 -25.84 14.69 -12.25
CA SER A 750 -26.77 13.98 -13.12
C SER A 750 -26.28 12.56 -13.40
N ILE A 751 -27.17 11.71 -13.91
CA ILE A 751 -26.77 10.42 -14.46
C ILE A 751 -25.88 10.67 -15.69
N TRP A 752 -24.75 9.97 -15.78
CA TRP A 752 -23.90 9.99 -16.96
C TRP A 752 -24.48 9.17 -18.10
N GLU A 753 -24.42 9.71 -19.31
CA GLU A 753 -24.98 9.11 -20.51
C GLU A 753 -23.90 8.98 -21.58
N GLN A 754 -23.82 7.80 -22.19
CA GLN A 754 -22.90 7.51 -23.29
C GLN A 754 -23.72 7.23 -24.56
N TYR A 755 -23.50 8.04 -25.60
CA TYR A 755 -24.09 7.87 -26.92
C TYR A 755 -23.06 7.19 -27.84
N ILE A 756 -23.40 5.99 -28.30
CA ILE A 756 -22.55 5.14 -29.14
C ILE A 756 -23.18 4.95 -30.52
N GLU A 757 -22.41 4.45 -31.50
CA GLU A 757 -22.87 4.19 -32.87
C GLU A 757 -23.50 5.43 -33.53
N GLN A 758 -22.79 6.55 -33.55
CA GLN A 758 -23.31 7.83 -34.07
C GLN A 758 -24.66 8.22 -33.45
N CYS A 759 -24.78 8.05 -32.13
CA CYS A 759 -25.98 8.37 -31.33
C CYS A 759 -27.21 7.49 -31.58
N ARG A 760 -27.07 6.38 -32.32
CA ARG A 760 -28.18 5.42 -32.54
C ARG A 760 -28.51 4.61 -31.31
N LYS A 761 -27.54 4.40 -30.42
CA LYS A 761 -27.73 3.71 -29.15
C LYS A 761 -27.31 4.60 -28.00
N LYS A 762 -28.20 4.70 -27.01
CA LYS A 762 -27.94 5.37 -25.75
C LYS A 762 -27.71 4.31 -24.68
N ARG A 763 -26.50 4.25 -24.14
CA ARG A 763 -26.20 3.41 -23.00
C ARG A 763 -26.57 4.17 -21.73
N ARG A 764 -27.67 3.76 -21.10
CA ARG A 764 -28.05 4.24 -19.78
C ARG A 764 -27.43 3.31 -18.75
N VAL A 765 -26.55 3.84 -17.90
CA VAL A 765 -25.90 3.05 -16.86
C VAL A 765 -26.48 3.43 -15.50
N ILE A 766 -26.30 2.54 -14.52
CA ILE A 766 -26.73 2.70 -13.13
C ILE A 766 -26.34 4.10 -12.64
N PRO A 767 -27.23 4.84 -11.95
CA PRO A 767 -26.90 6.16 -11.41
C PRO A 767 -25.67 6.10 -10.49
N GLN A 768 -24.50 6.47 -11.01
CA GLN A 768 -23.33 6.80 -10.21
C GLN A 768 -23.43 8.27 -9.86
N ALA A 769 -23.56 8.56 -8.56
CA ALA A 769 -23.60 9.92 -8.05
C ALA A 769 -22.22 10.46 -7.64
N ALA A 770 -21.14 9.74 -7.94
CA ALA A 770 -19.75 10.17 -7.82
C ALA A 770 -18.80 9.30 -8.67
N GLY A 771 -17.62 9.82 -8.99
CA GLY A 771 -16.55 9.15 -9.76
C GLY A 771 -15.18 9.77 -9.52
N CYS A 772 -14.11 9.10 -9.95
CA CYS A 772 -12.73 9.56 -9.75
C CYS A 772 -12.17 10.28 -10.99
N TYR A 773 -11.57 11.45 -10.80
CA TYR A 773 -11.04 12.29 -11.87
C TYR A 773 -9.71 12.92 -11.50
N GLN A 774 -8.83 13.09 -12.49
CA GLN A 774 -7.60 13.84 -12.33
C GLN A 774 -7.91 15.32 -12.08
N PHE A 775 -7.10 15.97 -11.25
CA PHE A 775 -7.27 17.37 -10.92
C PHE A 775 -5.93 18.13 -10.89
N GLU A 776 -6.01 19.44 -11.08
CA GLU A 776 -4.90 20.38 -10.95
C GLU A 776 -5.33 21.55 -10.05
N CYS A 777 -4.56 21.82 -8.99
CA CYS A 777 -4.77 22.99 -8.14
C CYS A 777 -4.00 24.19 -8.70
N ILE A 778 -4.70 25.26 -9.09
CA ILE A 778 -4.06 26.51 -9.53
C ILE A 778 -4.36 27.63 -8.53
N SER A 779 -3.31 28.15 -7.90
CA SER A 779 -3.42 29.18 -6.85
C SER A 779 -4.20 30.39 -7.38
N SER A 780 -5.11 30.95 -6.58
CA SER A 780 -6.06 32.03 -6.92
C SER A 780 -7.10 31.74 -8.00
N LYS A 781 -7.04 30.59 -8.69
CA LYS A 781 -8.06 30.17 -9.69
C LYS A 781 -8.98 29.07 -9.20
N GLY A 782 -8.48 28.15 -8.37
CA GLY A 782 -9.26 27.02 -7.85
C GLY A 782 -8.80 25.67 -8.41
N ILE A 783 -9.76 24.77 -8.63
CA ILE A 783 -9.49 23.39 -9.07
C ILE A 783 -9.83 23.26 -10.55
N TYR A 784 -8.91 22.73 -11.36
CA TYR A 784 -9.23 22.20 -12.68
C TYR A 784 -9.45 20.70 -12.59
N VAL A 785 -10.59 20.22 -13.09
CA VAL A 785 -10.88 18.78 -13.22
C VAL A 785 -10.71 18.34 -14.67
N HIS A 786 -10.08 17.20 -14.87
CA HIS A 786 -9.77 16.64 -16.18
C HIS A 786 -10.79 15.56 -16.53
N ILE A 787 -11.42 15.68 -17.69
CA ILE A 787 -12.41 14.73 -18.16
C ILE A 787 -12.16 14.42 -19.64
N GLY A 788 -11.68 13.21 -19.90
CA GLY A 788 -11.12 12.89 -21.23
C GLY A 788 -9.92 13.80 -21.52
N LYS A 789 -9.90 14.42 -22.69
CA LYS A 789 -8.88 15.41 -23.10
C LYS A 789 -9.17 16.84 -22.66
N GLU A 790 -10.37 17.11 -22.16
CA GLU A 790 -10.82 18.44 -21.79
C GLU A 790 -10.57 18.73 -20.31
N LYS A 791 -10.39 20.02 -19.98
CA LYS A 791 -10.25 20.51 -18.60
C LYS A 791 -11.38 21.48 -18.28
N TYR A 792 -11.96 21.35 -17.10
CA TYR A 792 -13.05 22.19 -16.61
C TYR A 792 -12.63 22.88 -15.30
N LEU A 793 -12.96 24.16 -15.15
CA LEU A 793 -12.63 24.95 -13.97
C LEU A 793 -13.77 24.88 -12.95
N CYS A 794 -13.43 24.53 -11.71
CA CYS A 794 -14.27 24.71 -10.53
C CYS A 794 -13.98 26.06 -9.87
N GLU A 795 -14.94 26.96 -9.98
CA GLU A 795 -14.89 28.34 -9.46
C GLU A 795 -15.34 28.42 -8.00
N TYR A 796 -16.32 27.61 -7.59
CA TYR A 796 -16.82 27.56 -6.21
C TYR A 796 -17.36 26.17 -5.83
N GLN A 797 -17.44 25.89 -4.53
CA GLN A 797 -17.97 24.64 -4.01
C GLN A 797 -19.45 24.47 -4.38
N GLY A 798 -19.82 23.29 -4.87
CA GLY A 798 -21.20 22.98 -5.26
C GLY A 798 -21.58 23.44 -6.67
N GLN A 799 -20.66 24.06 -7.43
CA GLN A 799 -20.88 24.40 -8.83
C GLN A 799 -21.17 23.15 -9.66
N ASN A 800 -22.23 23.18 -10.47
CA ASN A 800 -22.53 22.14 -11.44
C ASN A 800 -21.82 22.41 -12.77
N LEU A 801 -20.88 21.56 -13.15
CA LEU A 801 -20.20 21.57 -14.43
C LEU A 801 -20.88 20.61 -15.39
N THR A 802 -21.56 21.14 -16.42
CA THR A 802 -22.14 20.33 -17.49
C THR A 802 -21.05 19.90 -18.46
N ILE A 803 -20.90 18.59 -18.64
CA ILE A 803 -19.87 17.97 -19.46
C ILE A 803 -20.51 17.43 -20.74
N ILE A 804 -19.98 17.84 -21.89
CA ILE A 804 -20.33 17.29 -23.20
C ILE A 804 -19.03 17.14 -24.00
N THR A 805 -18.56 15.90 -24.17
CA THR A 805 -17.28 15.64 -24.86
C THR A 805 -17.33 14.41 -25.76
N ILE A 806 -16.44 14.37 -26.76
CA ILE A 806 -16.27 13.22 -27.66
C ILE A 806 -14.98 12.50 -27.29
N GLU A 807 -15.09 11.24 -26.89
CA GLU A 807 -13.93 10.37 -26.65
C GLU A 807 -14.17 8.99 -27.27
N TYR A 808 -13.11 8.40 -27.83
CA TYR A 808 -13.18 7.05 -28.43
C TYR A 808 -14.35 6.86 -29.42
N GLY A 809 -14.72 7.91 -30.17
CA GLY A 809 -15.84 7.88 -31.13
C GLY A 809 -17.25 7.87 -30.51
N SER A 810 -17.38 8.13 -29.22
CA SER A 810 -18.66 8.21 -28.49
C SER A 810 -18.83 9.59 -27.85
N ILE A 811 -20.08 10.03 -27.66
CA ILE A 811 -20.39 11.28 -26.95
C ILE A 811 -20.74 10.95 -25.50
N TYR A 812 -20.12 11.67 -24.57
CA TYR A 812 -20.37 11.57 -23.15
C TYR A 812 -21.07 12.83 -22.66
N VAL A 813 -22.14 12.64 -21.89
CA VAL A 813 -22.92 13.72 -21.30
C VAL A 813 -23.07 13.44 -19.80
N GLY A 814 -22.68 14.40 -18.97
CA GLY A 814 -22.73 14.24 -17.52
C GLY A 814 -22.65 15.58 -16.80
N THR A 815 -22.73 15.54 -15.48
CA THR A 815 -22.56 16.73 -14.62
C THR A 815 -21.63 16.37 -13.48
N ILE A 816 -20.59 17.17 -13.26
CA ILE A 816 -19.73 17.10 -12.08
C ILE A 816 -20.10 18.22 -11.11
N ILE A 817 -20.13 17.92 -9.81
CA ILE A 817 -20.30 18.89 -8.72
C ILE A 817 -18.90 19.23 -8.19
N CYS A 818 -18.57 20.52 -8.19
CA CYS A 818 -17.27 20.98 -7.72
C CYS A 818 -17.11 20.82 -6.20
N PRO A 819 -15.99 20.24 -5.74
CA PRO A 819 -15.71 20.01 -4.33
C PRO A 819 -15.19 21.28 -3.64
N ASP A 820 -15.02 21.21 -2.32
CA ASP A 820 -14.37 22.27 -1.55
C ASP A 820 -12.87 22.37 -1.90
N CYS A 821 -12.45 23.55 -2.37
CA CYS A 821 -11.07 23.83 -2.72
C CYS A 821 -10.11 23.69 -1.54
N GLN A 822 -10.51 24.07 -0.34
CA GLN A 822 -9.64 24.01 0.83
C GLN A 822 -9.34 22.58 1.23
N ILE A 823 -10.29 21.67 1.05
CA ILE A 823 -10.10 20.25 1.37
C ILE A 823 -9.15 19.59 0.37
N ILE A 824 -9.31 19.86 -0.93
CA ILE A 824 -8.49 19.23 -1.97
C ILE A 824 -7.10 19.87 -2.08
N CYS A 825 -7.00 21.21 -2.03
CA CYS A 825 -5.77 21.94 -2.33
C CYS A 825 -5.12 22.60 -1.10
N GLY A 826 -5.80 22.70 0.05
CA GLY A 826 -5.34 23.50 1.19
C GLY A 826 -4.09 22.95 1.91
N SER A 827 -3.69 21.70 1.64
CA SER A 827 -2.44 21.13 2.12
C SER A 827 -1.19 21.61 1.34
N LEU A 828 -1.38 22.24 0.17
CA LEU A 828 -0.30 22.75 -0.67
C LEU A 828 0.27 24.05 -0.06
N LYS A 829 1.59 24.08 0.20
CA LYS A 829 2.27 25.27 0.75
C LYS A 829 2.07 26.49 -0.17
N ASN A 830 1.71 27.62 0.43
CA ASN A 830 1.47 28.91 -0.26
C ASN A 830 0.32 28.87 -1.28
N PHE A 831 -0.57 27.87 -1.21
CA PHE A 831 -1.76 27.82 -2.03
C PHE A 831 -2.88 28.66 -1.41
N GLN A 832 -3.56 29.46 -2.23
CA GLN A 832 -4.74 30.21 -1.83
C GLN A 832 -5.90 29.82 -2.72
N CYS A 833 -6.96 29.27 -2.13
CA CYS A 833 -8.22 29.10 -2.83
C CYS A 833 -8.83 30.46 -3.20
N PRO A 834 -9.54 30.55 -4.34
CA PRO A 834 -10.28 31.76 -4.69
C PRO A 834 -11.27 32.12 -3.59
N SER A 835 -11.50 33.42 -3.39
CA SER A 835 -12.60 33.88 -2.52
C SER A 835 -13.90 33.45 -3.18
N GLU A 836 -14.76 32.73 -2.45
CA GLU A 836 -16.05 32.29 -2.99
C GLU A 836 -16.82 33.50 -3.53
N ILE A 837 -17.20 33.43 -4.82
CA ILE A 837 -18.01 34.47 -5.44
C ILE A 837 -19.38 34.43 -4.77
N ASN A 838 -19.82 35.55 -4.20
CA ASN A 838 -21.11 35.64 -3.50
C ASN A 838 -22.26 35.33 -4.48
N ILE A 839 -22.87 34.15 -4.30
CA ILE A 839 -23.77 33.46 -5.25
C ILE A 839 -25.05 34.25 -5.54
N ASN A 840 -25.38 35.27 -4.73
CA ASN A 840 -26.56 36.11 -4.94
C ASN A 840 -26.53 36.93 -6.25
N ASN A 841 -25.39 37.03 -6.94
CA ASN A 841 -25.26 37.78 -8.20
C ASN A 841 -24.91 36.94 -9.43
N VAL A 842 -24.91 35.60 -9.36
CA VAL A 842 -24.60 34.72 -10.51
C VAL A 842 -25.79 33.81 -10.82
N GLN A 843 -26.94 34.41 -11.09
CA GLN A 843 -27.91 33.80 -12.02
C GLN A 843 -27.79 34.54 -13.33
N THR A 844 -26.99 34.01 -14.25
CA THR A 844 -27.21 33.98 -15.71
C THR A 844 -25.88 33.78 -16.44
N LYS A 845 -25.64 32.56 -16.93
CA LYS A 845 -25.34 32.28 -18.35
C LYS A 845 -25.06 30.79 -18.55
N GLN A 846 -25.64 30.27 -19.64
CA GLN A 846 -25.53 28.90 -20.17
C GLN A 846 -26.40 27.83 -19.49
N GLN A 847 -27.72 27.96 -19.61
CA GLN A 847 -28.49 26.78 -20.03
C GLN A 847 -28.11 26.49 -21.50
N LEU A 848 -27.00 25.79 -21.70
CA LEU A 848 -26.75 25.13 -22.98
C LEU A 848 -27.92 24.16 -23.20
N ASN A 849 -28.62 24.29 -24.31
CA ASN A 849 -29.65 23.32 -24.69
C ASN A 849 -28.92 22.00 -25.05
N ILE A 850 -28.71 21.16 -24.03
CA ILE A 850 -27.94 19.90 -24.09
C ILE A 850 -28.39 19.05 -25.28
N ARG A 851 -29.70 19.02 -25.55
CA ARG A 851 -30.27 18.28 -26.68
C ARG A 851 -29.75 18.79 -28.03
N SER A 852 -29.78 20.11 -28.25
CA SER A 852 -29.26 20.72 -29.48
C SER A 852 -27.75 20.54 -29.64
N SER A 853 -26.98 20.58 -28.54
CA SER A 853 -25.53 20.36 -28.56
C SER A 853 -25.18 18.92 -28.90
N VAL A 854 -25.89 17.94 -28.31
CA VAL A 854 -25.72 16.52 -28.63
C VAL A 854 -26.10 16.25 -30.08
N GLU A 855 -27.25 16.74 -30.54
CA GLU A 855 -27.71 16.59 -31.94
C GLU A 855 -26.67 17.15 -32.94
N ASN A 856 -26.11 18.34 -32.69
CA ASN A 856 -25.05 18.91 -33.52
C ASN A 856 -23.76 18.07 -33.54
N LEU A 857 -23.35 17.50 -32.40
CA LEU A 857 -22.18 16.62 -32.31
C LEU A 857 -22.42 15.28 -33.02
N CYS A 858 -23.64 14.73 -32.95
CA CYS A 858 -24.03 13.53 -33.70
C CYS A 858 -23.92 13.76 -35.21
N THR A 859 -24.38 14.92 -35.70
CA THR A 859 -24.25 15.31 -37.12
C THR A 859 -22.78 15.42 -37.55
N LYS A 860 -21.94 16.09 -36.75
CA LYS A 860 -20.50 16.20 -37.05
C LYS A 860 -19.78 14.85 -37.09
N LEU A 861 -20.12 13.92 -36.19
CA LEU A 861 -19.56 12.56 -36.20
C LEU A 861 -20.02 11.75 -37.41
N TYR A 862 -21.24 12.00 -37.89
CA TYR A 862 -21.76 11.39 -39.12
C TYR A 862 -21.06 11.95 -40.37
N GLU A 863 -20.89 13.27 -40.45
CA GLU A 863 -20.18 13.96 -41.55
C GLU A 863 -18.71 13.58 -41.62
N TYR A 864 -18.01 13.47 -40.48
CA TYR A 864 -16.61 13.04 -40.44
C TYR A 864 -16.43 11.64 -41.02
N ASN A 865 -17.29 10.68 -40.65
CA ASN A 865 -17.24 9.32 -41.19
C ASN A 865 -17.67 9.22 -42.67
N GLN A 866 -18.54 10.12 -43.15
CA GLN A 866 -18.89 10.23 -44.57
C GLN A 866 -17.73 10.81 -45.39
N SER A 867 -17.04 11.83 -44.87
CA SER A 867 -15.88 12.45 -45.53
C SER A 867 -14.68 11.51 -45.64
N SER A 868 -14.49 10.58 -44.68
CA SER A 868 -13.48 9.53 -44.78
C SER A 868 -13.85 8.40 -45.74
N MET A 869 -15.13 8.28 -46.15
CA MET A 869 -15.58 7.34 -47.18
C MET A 869 -15.54 7.94 -48.61
N SER A 870 -15.58 9.28 -48.75
CA SER A 870 -15.45 9.96 -50.05
C SER A 870 -14.01 10.10 -50.55
N ASP A 871 -13.01 9.79 -49.71
CA ASP A 871 -11.58 9.88 -50.06
C ASP A 871 -11.02 8.62 -50.75
N LYS A 872 -11.88 7.90 -51.49
CA LYS A 872 -11.48 6.75 -52.33
C LYS A 872 -10.77 7.16 -53.63
N THR A 873 -10.74 8.45 -53.95
CA THR A 873 -10.12 9.01 -55.15
C THR A 873 -8.63 9.33 -54.96
N ASN A 874 -8.16 9.52 -53.72
CA ASN A 874 -6.75 9.78 -53.40
C ASN A 874 -5.83 8.54 -53.45
N GLN A 875 -6.40 7.32 -53.36
CA GLN A 875 -5.61 6.09 -53.50
C GLN A 875 -5.14 5.78 -54.94
N LEU A 876 -5.76 6.41 -55.95
CA LEU A 876 -5.35 6.23 -57.35
C LEU A 876 -4.28 7.25 -57.78
N TYR A 877 -4.30 8.46 -57.21
CA TYR A 877 -3.35 9.53 -57.54
C TYR A 877 -1.94 9.26 -56.97
N ILE A 878 -1.85 8.66 -55.77
CA ILE A 878 -0.58 8.28 -55.14
C ILE A 878 0.10 7.12 -55.90
N LYS A 879 -0.67 6.20 -56.49
CA LYS A 879 -0.11 5.10 -57.29
C LYS A 879 0.49 5.57 -58.63
N LEU A 880 -0.07 6.61 -59.23
CA LEU A 880 0.44 7.16 -60.50
C LEU A 880 1.66 8.07 -60.32
N GLN A 881 1.75 8.84 -59.23
CA GLN A 881 2.95 9.65 -58.93
C GLN A 881 4.18 8.80 -58.59
N THR A 882 3.99 7.65 -57.93
CA THR A 882 5.11 6.76 -57.57
C THR A 882 5.75 6.12 -58.79
N ILE A 883 4.96 5.82 -59.83
CA ILE A 883 5.46 5.25 -61.10
C ILE A 883 6.24 6.32 -61.90
N PHE A 884 5.78 7.57 -61.90
CA PHE A 884 6.44 8.66 -62.63
C PHE A 884 7.79 9.07 -61.99
N LEU A 885 7.89 9.06 -60.66
CA LEU A 885 9.15 9.30 -59.94
C LEU A 885 10.17 8.17 -60.12
N PHE A 886 9.70 6.91 -60.25
CA PHE A 886 10.57 5.76 -60.47
C PHE A 886 11.29 5.81 -61.83
N PHE A 887 10.63 6.33 -62.88
CA PHE A 887 11.25 6.49 -64.20
C PHE A 887 12.22 7.68 -64.30
N ILE A 888 11.98 8.77 -63.55
CA ILE A 888 12.91 9.91 -63.51
C ILE A 888 14.21 9.53 -62.77
N CYS A 889 14.13 8.74 -61.69
CA CYS A 889 15.32 8.26 -60.99
C CYS A 889 16.16 7.25 -61.79
N LEU A 890 15.55 6.48 -62.70
CA LEU A 890 16.28 5.58 -63.61
C LEU A 890 16.98 6.33 -64.75
N TYR A 891 16.48 7.50 -65.16
CA TYR A 891 17.09 8.29 -66.22
C TYR A 891 18.28 9.15 -65.73
N ILE A 892 18.25 9.63 -64.48
CA ILE A 892 19.33 10.47 -63.92
C ILE A 892 20.57 9.65 -63.49
N ARG A 893 20.44 8.33 -63.29
CA ARG A 893 21.55 7.47 -62.84
C ARG A 893 22.49 6.97 -63.96
N LYS A 894 22.36 7.51 -65.19
CA LYS A 894 23.22 7.13 -66.34
C LYS A 894 24.17 8.24 -66.82
N GLU A 895 24.24 9.39 -66.15
CA GLU A 895 25.24 10.45 -66.44
C GLU A 895 25.83 11.16 -65.21
N PHE A 896 25.84 10.55 -64.02
CA PHE A 896 26.67 11.00 -62.90
C PHE A 896 27.32 9.84 -62.15
#